data_AF-A0A336L7K9-F1
#
_entry.id   AF-A0A336L7K9-F1
#
_cell.length_a   1.000
_cell.length_b   1.000
_cell.length_c   1.000
_cell.angle_alpha   90.00
_cell.angle_beta   90.00
_cell.angle_gamma   90.00
#
_symmetry.space_group_name_H-M   'P 1'
#
loop_
_entity.id
_entity.type
_entity.pdbx_description
1 polymer ?
#
loop_
_entity_poly.entity_id
_entity_poly.type
_entity_poly.pdbx_seq_one_letter_code
_entity_poly.pdbx_strand_id
1 'polypeptide(L)'
;MATNAWDKFLLLLWKNWIIQSRHIIQTIFEILLPILFTSILLLMRGLVDPVYYPDTKYYVGEKINTLERVQWHDVNPPVDWAIAYSPTNPVLNQLISDSISNLDTEIPIRIDSNETALDLQRHLITNNIFVGVEFPSEWSTITELPKNFSFTLRFPYELRTNDEGPFVEFYNWFTDLMFPALQVAGPRNRERNDGGLPPGYFREGFIPVQAAISKAYTQTMTGVGNEEIPEIFLQRFPYPPYMSDPLLLGLEAFIPLIIVISFLYTSINIVKYITVEKEKQLKEAMKIMGLSNWLHWTAWFIKCLIFFLVTISLMTVILKLEFKAGKEISVFTYSDWSVLWVYLLVYSVASICFCFAMSVFFSKANTASMISGILWFLSYTPFAITAQSYDNMSGGTKWGLCVFSNSAVSIGFQLAMRHEGTGEGLQWSNLFKPVTQDDTFTVGNTMVMLIIDAVIYLAIALYVEKIKPGEYGIAEPWYFLFTKSFWCKGSSVRSDHIDDDTFRISELKLHNMEPDPLDKEAGIQIKNLRKVYSNKKVAVKGLRLNMYEDQITVLLGHNGAGKTTTMSMLTGMIPPTSGTATINDKDIRTDIDGVRDSLGLCPQHNILFDELTVKEHITFFSRLKGLRKQEVTAEVNKYVELIELKDKMNAQSKTLSGGMKRKLSVAISLCGGSKVVLCDEPTSGMDPSARRALWDLLMKEKQGRTILLTTHFMDEADVLGDRIAIMAEGDLKCVGSPFFLKKRFGVGYRLVVVKGDRCDPENLTNLLRKYIPDIHVETDIGSELSYVLNDKYSSVFRSIFADIEENTESLKITSYGVSLTTLEEVFLKVGSDSNAIDSEENGNGLISSDRSDNSSLDNLNGFDQFRSRDNCKLTINGQSP
;
A
#
# COMPACT_ATOMS: atom_id res chain seq x y z
N MET A 1 -16.30 -20.57 -23.48
CA MET A 1 -14.93 -21.06 -23.25
C MET A 1 -14.28 -20.11 -22.26
N ALA A 2 -13.82 -20.59 -21.11
CA ALA A 2 -13.11 -19.77 -20.14
C ALA A 2 -11.82 -19.22 -20.77
N THR A 3 -11.54 -17.93 -20.57
CA THR A 3 -10.29 -17.30 -21.02
C THR A 3 -9.11 -17.85 -20.23
N ASN A 4 -8.02 -18.18 -20.93
CA ASN A 4 -6.78 -18.58 -20.29
C ASN A 4 -6.26 -17.46 -19.38
N ALA A 5 -5.64 -17.84 -18.25
CA ALA A 5 -5.04 -16.88 -17.32
C ALA A 5 -4.02 -15.96 -18.01
N TRP A 6 -3.32 -16.45 -19.04
CA TRP A 6 -2.41 -15.66 -19.86
C TRP A 6 -3.11 -14.56 -20.66
N ASP A 7 -4.27 -14.84 -21.25
CA ASP A 7 -5.04 -13.84 -21.99
C ASP A 7 -5.58 -12.75 -21.07
N LYS A 8 -6.05 -13.15 -19.87
CA LYS A 8 -6.47 -12.22 -18.81
C LYS A 8 -5.29 -11.34 -18.36
N PHE A 9 -4.09 -11.91 -18.24
CA PHE A 9 -2.87 -11.17 -17.91
C PHE A 9 -2.48 -10.15 -19.00
N LEU A 10 -2.45 -10.56 -20.27
CA LEU A 10 -2.20 -9.66 -21.40
C LEU A 10 -3.24 -8.54 -21.50
N LEU A 11 -4.50 -8.82 -21.19
CA LEU A 11 -5.57 -7.83 -21.16
C LEU A 11 -5.36 -6.79 -20.05
N LEU A 12 -4.89 -7.21 -18.86
CA LEU A 12 -4.52 -6.30 -17.78
C LEU A 12 -3.33 -5.43 -18.15
N LEU A 13 -2.31 -5.98 -18.81
CA LEU A 13 -1.18 -5.20 -19.32
C LEU A 13 -1.64 -4.17 -20.36
N TRP A 14 -2.52 -4.55 -21.29
CA TRP A 14 -3.11 -3.64 -22.26
C TRP A 14 -3.87 -2.48 -21.59
N LYS A 15 -4.68 -2.79 -20.57
CA LYS A 15 -5.38 -1.78 -19.74
C LYS A 15 -4.36 -0.82 -19.10
N ASN A 16 -3.35 -1.36 -18.42
CA ASN A 16 -2.33 -0.60 -17.72
C ASN A 16 -1.54 0.31 -18.68
N TRP A 17 -1.24 -0.18 -19.88
CA TRP A 17 -0.55 0.58 -20.92
C TRP A 17 -1.40 1.74 -21.45
N ILE A 18 -2.69 1.51 -21.74
CA ILE A 18 -3.58 2.58 -22.20
C ILE A 18 -3.71 3.68 -21.15
N ILE A 19 -3.94 3.31 -19.89
CA ILE A 19 -4.04 4.29 -18.80
C ILE A 19 -2.75 5.10 -18.73
N GLN A 20 -1.59 4.45 -18.76
CA GLN A 20 -0.30 5.15 -18.71
C GLN A 20 -0.07 6.07 -19.93
N SER A 21 -0.42 5.61 -21.14
CA SER A 21 -0.26 6.38 -22.38
C SER A 21 -1.04 7.69 -22.41
N ARG A 22 -2.05 7.83 -21.54
CA ARG A 22 -2.84 9.07 -21.37
C ARG A 22 -2.27 10.02 -20.34
N HIS A 23 -1.26 9.58 -19.57
CA HIS A 23 -0.49 10.35 -18.60
C HIS A 23 0.95 10.57 -19.10
N ILE A 24 1.10 11.04 -20.33
CA ILE A 24 2.42 11.22 -20.99
C ILE A 24 3.31 12.16 -20.18
N ILE A 25 2.79 13.32 -19.78
CA ILE A 25 3.55 14.32 -19.02
C ILE A 25 4.09 13.71 -17.72
N GLN A 26 3.23 13.00 -16.98
CA GLN A 26 3.64 12.35 -15.75
C GLN A 26 4.65 11.22 -15.98
N THR A 27 4.46 10.40 -17.02
CA THR A 27 5.41 9.33 -17.38
C THR A 27 6.77 9.93 -17.75
N ILE A 28 6.78 11.06 -18.45
CA ILE A 28 8.00 11.82 -18.75
C ILE A 28 8.65 12.29 -17.44
N PHE A 29 7.90 12.86 -16.50
CA PHE A 29 8.44 13.26 -15.19
C PHE A 29 8.98 12.06 -14.39
N GLU A 30 8.31 10.91 -14.40
CA GLU A 30 8.73 9.70 -13.70
C GLU A 30 10.07 9.14 -14.22
N ILE A 31 10.37 9.35 -15.51
CA ILE A 31 11.64 8.94 -16.14
C ILE A 31 12.70 10.05 -16.05
N LEU A 32 12.32 11.30 -16.31
CA LEU A 32 13.22 12.44 -16.40
C LEU A 32 13.74 12.89 -15.04
N LEU A 33 12.96 12.77 -13.97
CA LEU A 33 13.38 13.20 -12.65
C LEU A 33 14.57 12.38 -12.10
N PRO A 34 14.57 11.03 -12.12
CA PRO A 34 15.76 10.24 -11.79
C PRO A 34 17.00 10.62 -12.64
N ILE A 35 16.78 10.90 -13.93
CA ILE A 35 17.83 11.32 -14.86
C ILE A 35 18.38 12.69 -14.48
N LEU A 36 17.52 13.63 -14.11
CA LEU A 36 17.91 14.97 -13.70
C LEU A 36 18.74 14.93 -12.42
N PHE A 37 18.33 14.15 -11.41
CA PHE A 37 19.10 13.98 -10.18
C PHE A 37 20.44 13.29 -10.41
N THR A 38 20.49 12.23 -11.23
CA THR A 38 21.78 11.60 -11.58
C THR A 38 22.67 12.47 -12.44
N SER A 39 22.11 13.36 -13.27
CA SER A 39 22.88 14.34 -14.03
C SER A 39 23.59 15.36 -13.14
N ILE A 40 23.13 15.56 -11.89
CA ILE A 40 23.86 16.39 -10.91
C ILE A 40 25.22 15.76 -10.60
N LEU A 41 25.33 14.43 -10.53
CA LEU A 41 26.62 13.74 -10.33
C LEU A 41 27.57 14.00 -11.50
N LEU A 42 27.05 13.98 -12.73
CA LEU A 42 27.82 14.30 -13.93
C LEU A 42 28.31 15.75 -13.92
N LEU A 43 27.46 16.69 -13.50
CA LEU A 43 27.83 18.10 -13.35
C LEU A 43 28.91 18.27 -12.28
N MET A 44 28.76 17.62 -11.12
CA MET A 44 29.79 17.61 -10.07
C MET A 44 31.10 17.03 -10.59
N ARG A 45 31.04 15.97 -11.40
CA ARG A 45 32.22 15.40 -12.07
C ARG A 45 32.92 16.38 -12.99
N GLY A 46 32.18 17.24 -13.68
CA GLY A 46 32.74 18.27 -14.56
C GLY A 46 33.45 19.44 -13.85
N LEU A 47 33.20 19.66 -12.56
CA LEU A 47 33.74 20.79 -11.79
C LEU A 47 35.17 20.57 -11.27
N VAL A 48 35.58 19.32 -11.07
CA VAL A 48 36.87 18.97 -10.46
C VAL A 48 37.61 18.00 -11.36
N ASP A 49 38.74 18.44 -11.91
CA ASP A 49 39.61 17.59 -12.73
C ASP A 49 40.59 16.82 -11.84
N PRO A 50 40.82 15.51 -12.08
CA PRO A 50 41.86 14.77 -11.37
C PRO A 50 43.24 15.26 -11.80
N VAL A 51 44.19 15.14 -10.87
CA VAL A 51 45.58 15.54 -11.05
C VAL A 51 46.43 14.29 -11.26
N TYR A 52 47.11 14.23 -12.40
CA TYR A 52 48.07 13.16 -12.69
C TYR A 52 49.45 13.52 -12.15
N TYR A 53 50.03 12.63 -11.35
CA TYR A 53 51.40 12.73 -10.86
C TYR A 53 52.27 11.71 -11.62
N PRO A 54 53.04 12.15 -12.63
CA PRO A 54 53.80 11.27 -13.52
C PRO A 54 55.09 10.73 -12.88
N ASP A 55 55.63 11.42 -11.88
CA ASP A 55 56.91 11.10 -11.26
C ASP A 55 56.74 10.25 -10.00
N THR A 56 57.67 9.31 -9.80
CA THR A 56 57.76 8.55 -8.54
C THR A 56 58.17 9.49 -7.41
N LYS A 57 57.37 9.57 -6.34
CA LYS A 57 57.70 10.39 -5.17
C LYS A 57 58.65 9.61 -4.26
N TYR A 58 59.85 10.14 -4.10
CA TYR A 58 60.81 9.70 -3.08
C TYR A 58 60.68 10.54 -1.82
N TYR A 59 60.85 9.91 -0.67
CA TYR A 59 60.82 10.55 0.64
C TYR A 59 62.22 10.62 1.22
N VAL A 60 62.53 11.71 1.92
CA VAL A 60 63.79 11.85 2.63
C VAL A 60 63.73 11.08 3.95
N GLY A 61 64.83 10.43 4.32
CA GLY A 61 64.95 9.74 5.60
C GLY A 61 65.08 10.74 6.74
N GLU A 62 64.33 10.53 7.81
CA GLU A 62 64.35 11.36 9.03
C GLU A 62 65.09 10.62 10.14
N LYS A 63 65.94 11.31 10.90
CA LYS A 63 66.59 10.71 12.07
C LYS A 63 65.51 10.28 13.07
N ILE A 64 65.61 9.07 13.62
CA ILE A 64 64.57 8.59 14.53
C ILE A 64 64.69 9.14 15.95
N ASN A 65 65.86 9.68 16.34
CA ASN A 65 66.14 10.12 17.70
C ASN A 65 65.91 11.62 17.96
N THR A 66 65.33 12.36 17.00
CA THR A 66 65.09 13.80 17.15
C THR A 66 63.66 14.11 17.60
N LEU A 67 63.52 15.13 18.47
CA LEU A 67 62.24 15.71 18.85
C LEU A 67 61.96 17.05 18.14
N GLU A 68 62.80 17.48 17.19
CA GLU A 68 62.65 18.76 16.47
C GLU A 68 61.27 18.97 15.81
N ARG A 69 60.62 17.87 15.39
CA ARG A 69 59.29 17.89 14.75
C ARG A 69 58.12 17.85 15.74
N VAL A 70 58.40 17.72 17.03
CA VAL A 70 57.39 17.75 18.09
C VAL A 70 57.18 19.21 18.50
N GLN A 71 56.46 19.96 17.68
CA GLN A 71 56.24 21.41 17.85
C GLN A 71 54.85 21.71 18.43
N TRP A 72 54.66 21.48 19.73
CA TRP A 72 53.40 21.72 20.45
C TRP A 72 53.28 23.14 21.02
N HIS A 73 53.33 24.17 20.17
CA HIS A 73 53.41 25.56 20.64
C HIS A 73 52.09 26.08 21.24
N ASP A 74 50.93 25.49 20.90
CA ASP A 74 49.60 26.01 21.26
C ASP A 74 48.63 24.96 21.87
N VAL A 75 49.12 23.83 22.41
CA VAL A 75 48.27 22.77 22.99
C VAL A 75 47.73 23.20 24.37
N ASN A 76 46.41 23.09 24.58
CA ASN A 76 45.73 23.42 25.84
C ASN A 76 45.01 22.18 26.42
N PRO A 77 45.36 21.70 27.64
CA PRO A 77 46.39 22.21 28.55
C PRO A 77 47.82 21.98 28.02
N PRO A 78 48.80 22.79 28.46
CA PRO A 78 50.19 22.64 28.03
C PRO A 78 50.72 21.24 28.39
N VAL A 79 51.61 20.71 27.57
CA VAL A 79 52.25 19.40 27.81
C VAL A 79 53.34 19.58 28.86
N ASP A 80 53.28 18.79 29.94
CA ASP A 80 54.39 18.70 30.91
C ASP A 80 55.47 17.78 30.33
N TRP A 81 56.64 18.34 30.04
CA TRP A 81 57.76 17.63 29.43
C TRP A 81 58.46 16.72 30.45
N ALA A 82 57.81 15.61 30.78
CA ALA A 82 58.35 14.56 31.62
C ALA A 82 58.17 13.18 30.97
N ILE A 83 59.15 12.29 31.17
CA ILE A 83 59.00 10.85 30.93
C ILE A 83 58.69 10.22 32.29
N ALA A 84 57.44 9.82 32.46
CA ALA A 84 57.01 9.11 33.65
C ALA A 84 57.20 7.61 33.46
N TYR A 85 57.76 6.88 34.42
CA TYR A 85 57.93 5.42 34.30
C TYR A 85 57.50 4.65 35.54
N SER A 86 57.16 3.37 35.35
CA SER A 86 56.82 2.44 36.43
C SER A 86 57.33 1.03 36.11
N PRO A 87 57.77 0.24 37.11
CA PRO A 87 57.85 0.55 38.54
C PRO A 87 59.11 1.35 38.92
N THR A 88 59.06 2.05 40.05
CA THR A 88 60.22 2.78 40.59
C THR A 88 61.38 1.82 40.90
N ASN A 89 62.49 1.96 40.17
CA ASN A 89 63.71 1.17 40.37
C ASN A 89 64.94 2.01 39.93
N PRO A 90 66.04 2.06 40.71
CA PRO A 90 67.26 2.76 40.32
C PRO A 90 67.83 2.38 38.94
N VAL A 91 67.78 1.10 38.57
CA VAL A 91 68.27 0.60 37.27
C VAL A 91 67.43 1.14 36.11
N LEU A 92 66.10 1.18 36.29
CA LEU A 92 65.17 1.75 35.31
C LEU A 92 65.32 3.27 35.25
N ASN A 93 65.57 3.93 36.38
CA ASN A 93 65.85 5.36 36.42
C ASN A 93 67.08 5.72 35.58
N GLN A 94 68.15 4.94 35.71
CA GLN A 94 69.36 5.10 34.92
C GLN A 94 69.08 4.86 33.44
N LEU A 95 68.35 3.79 33.09
CA LEU A 95 67.95 3.51 31.70
C LEU A 95 67.17 4.68 31.07
N ILE A 96 66.21 5.25 31.80
CA ILE A 96 65.43 6.41 31.30
C ILE A 96 66.32 7.65 31.18
N SER A 97 67.22 7.90 32.13
CA SER A 97 68.20 8.98 32.04
C SER A 97 69.09 8.85 30.81
N ASP A 98 69.61 7.64 30.55
CA ASP A 98 70.43 7.34 29.39
C ASP A 98 69.61 7.49 28.10
N SER A 99 68.32 7.13 28.11
CA SER A 99 67.43 7.35 26.96
C SER A 99 67.25 8.82 26.64
N ILE A 100 67.10 9.70 27.63
CA ILE A 100 66.97 11.15 27.42
C ILE A 100 68.27 11.72 26.82
N SER A 101 69.43 11.23 27.26
CA SER A 101 70.72 11.66 26.68
C SER A 101 70.90 11.27 25.21
N ASN A 102 70.18 10.24 24.76
CA ASN A 102 70.20 9.77 23.37
C ASN A 102 69.19 10.50 22.46
N LEU A 103 68.26 11.28 23.04
CA LEU A 103 67.32 12.11 22.30
C LEU A 103 67.99 13.43 21.90
N ASP A 104 67.88 13.76 20.62
CA ASP A 104 68.31 15.05 20.07
C ASP A 104 67.19 16.08 20.28
N THR A 105 67.29 16.82 21.38
CA THR A 105 66.28 17.78 21.84
C THR A 105 66.90 18.94 22.61
N GLU A 106 66.43 20.16 22.36
CA GLU A 106 66.73 21.34 23.17
C GLU A 106 65.76 21.50 24.37
N ILE A 107 64.70 20.69 24.40
CA ILE A 107 63.66 20.74 25.42
C ILE A 107 64.11 19.97 26.67
N PRO A 108 64.09 20.58 27.86
CA PRO A 108 64.44 19.88 29.10
C PRO A 108 63.35 18.88 29.48
N ILE A 109 63.70 17.59 29.52
CA ILE A 109 62.78 16.50 29.87
C ILE A 109 63.04 16.04 31.31
N ARG A 110 62.01 16.10 32.16
CA ARG A 110 62.05 15.59 33.54
C ARG A 110 61.80 14.08 33.59
N ILE A 111 62.30 13.41 34.63
CA ILE A 111 62.00 12.00 34.91
C ILE A 111 61.10 11.92 36.13
N ASP A 112 59.94 11.28 35.99
CA ASP A 112 59.02 11.02 37.09
C ASP A 112 58.90 9.49 37.29
N SER A 113 59.05 9.00 38.52
CA SER A 113 58.92 7.56 38.82
C SER A 113 57.62 7.27 39.58
N ASN A 114 56.91 6.21 39.21
CA ASN A 114 55.68 5.77 39.85
C ASN A 114 55.77 4.31 40.30
N GLU A 115 55.26 4.00 41.50
CA GLU A 115 55.36 2.66 42.08
C GLU A 115 54.61 1.60 41.27
N THR A 116 53.41 1.92 40.77
CA THR A 116 52.56 0.99 40.02
C THR A 116 52.12 1.57 38.68
N ALA A 117 51.78 0.67 37.75
CA ALA A 117 51.22 1.05 36.44
C ALA A 117 49.91 1.84 36.55
N LEU A 118 49.12 1.61 37.61
CA LEU A 118 47.89 2.36 37.88
C LEU A 118 48.19 3.79 38.34
N ASP A 119 49.22 3.98 39.15
CA ASP A 119 49.65 5.31 39.59
C ASP A 119 50.26 6.10 38.43
N LEU A 120 51.03 5.42 37.56
CA LEU A 120 51.49 6.00 36.29
C LEU A 120 50.30 6.48 35.45
N GLN A 121 49.26 5.66 35.27
CA GLN A 121 48.08 6.06 34.51
C GLN A 121 47.38 7.29 35.08
N ARG A 122 47.18 7.34 36.41
CA ARG A 122 46.57 8.51 37.07
C ARG A 122 47.44 9.75 36.87
N HIS A 123 48.75 9.62 37.03
CA HIS A 123 49.72 10.72 36.85
C HIS A 123 49.67 11.30 35.43
N LEU A 124 49.63 10.43 34.41
CA LEU A 124 49.49 10.84 33.01
C LEU A 124 48.19 11.60 32.72
N ILE A 125 47.07 11.14 33.30
CA ILE A 125 45.74 11.78 33.12
C ILE A 125 45.68 13.14 33.82
N THR A 126 46.25 13.27 35.03
CA THR A 126 46.15 14.50 35.82
C THR A 126 47.06 15.62 35.30
N ASN A 127 48.26 15.29 34.81
CA ASN A 127 49.31 16.28 34.55
C ASN A 127 49.65 16.49 33.06
N ASN A 128 48.89 15.90 32.13
CA ASN A 128 49.14 15.95 30.67
C ASN A 128 50.63 15.76 30.31
N ILE A 129 51.22 14.70 30.84
CA ILE A 129 52.64 14.39 30.72
C ILE A 129 52.97 13.91 29.31
N PHE A 130 54.15 14.26 28.80
CA PHE A 130 54.64 13.89 27.47
C PHE A 130 54.44 12.41 27.13
N VAL A 131 55.03 11.49 27.91
CA VAL A 131 54.89 10.04 27.70
C VAL A 131 55.04 9.25 29.01
N GLY A 132 54.29 8.15 29.11
CA GLY A 132 54.49 7.14 30.15
C GLY A 132 55.21 5.90 29.63
N VAL A 133 56.14 5.35 30.40
CA VAL A 133 56.85 4.10 30.10
C VAL A 133 56.51 3.07 31.17
N GLU A 134 55.77 2.06 30.79
CA GLU A 134 55.41 0.95 31.67
C GLU A 134 56.32 -0.24 31.40
N PHE A 135 57.10 -0.61 32.41
CA PHE A 135 57.86 -1.84 32.46
C PHE A 135 57.09 -2.95 33.20
N PRO A 136 57.42 -4.23 32.99
CA PRO A 136 56.83 -5.32 33.75
C PRO A 136 56.97 -5.11 35.26
N SER A 137 55.89 -5.35 36.02
CA SER A 137 55.87 -5.09 37.47
C SER A 137 56.92 -5.90 38.26
N GLU A 138 57.35 -7.03 37.69
CA GLU A 138 58.45 -7.88 38.21
C GLU A 138 59.79 -7.12 38.28
N TRP A 139 59.95 -6.04 37.51
CA TRP A 139 61.18 -5.24 37.44
C TRP A 139 61.30 -4.20 38.56
N SER A 140 60.40 -4.22 39.55
CA SER A 140 60.53 -3.41 40.77
C SER A 140 61.74 -3.79 41.62
N THR A 141 62.23 -5.03 41.52
CA THR A 141 63.30 -5.58 42.38
C THR A 141 64.57 -5.98 41.63
N ILE A 142 64.64 -5.76 40.31
CA ILE A 142 65.81 -6.14 39.52
C ILE A 142 67.03 -5.28 39.86
N THR A 143 68.20 -5.91 39.85
CA THR A 143 69.51 -5.24 40.02
C THR A 143 70.26 -5.08 38.69
N GLU A 144 69.89 -5.86 37.67
CA GLU A 144 70.44 -5.81 36.31
C GLU A 144 69.30 -5.88 35.30
N LEU A 145 69.49 -5.28 34.13
CA LEU A 145 68.49 -5.32 33.05
C LEU A 145 68.37 -6.75 32.49
N PRO A 146 67.15 -7.24 32.22
CA PRO A 146 66.96 -8.58 31.66
C PRO A 146 67.31 -8.63 30.17
N LYS A 147 67.76 -9.80 29.70
CA LYS A 147 68.03 -10.06 28.27
C LYS A 147 66.77 -10.01 27.40
N ASN A 148 65.61 -10.31 27.98
CA ASN A 148 64.32 -10.15 27.31
C ASN A 148 63.74 -8.79 27.68
N PHE A 149 63.85 -7.83 26.78
CA PHE A 149 63.46 -6.44 27.03
C PHE A 149 62.09 -6.13 26.43
N SER A 150 61.14 -5.76 27.30
CA SER A 150 59.79 -5.37 26.92
C SER A 150 59.37 -4.15 27.73
N PHE A 151 58.75 -3.19 27.06
CA PHE A 151 58.15 -2.01 27.68
C PHE A 151 56.93 -1.56 26.87
N THR A 152 56.02 -0.84 27.50
CA THR A 152 54.83 -0.28 26.88
C THR A 152 54.88 1.24 26.96
N LEU A 153 54.72 1.91 25.84
CA LEU A 153 54.56 3.37 25.82
C LEU A 153 53.09 3.74 25.96
N ARG A 154 52.79 4.61 26.92
CA ARG A 154 51.44 5.14 27.19
C ARG A 154 51.36 6.58 26.70
N PHE A 155 50.56 6.77 25.67
CA PHE A 155 50.20 8.06 25.08
C PHE A 155 48.69 8.33 25.27
N PRO A 156 48.25 9.60 25.19
CA PRO A 156 46.82 9.92 25.20
C PRO A 156 46.10 9.30 24.00
N TYR A 157 44.80 9.06 24.14
CA TYR A 157 43.97 8.50 23.06
C TYR A 157 43.80 9.46 21.88
N GLU A 158 43.82 10.78 22.14
CA GLU A 158 43.74 11.84 21.14
C GLU A 158 45.13 12.34 20.79
N LEU A 159 45.33 12.73 19.52
CA LEU A 159 46.59 13.30 19.05
C LEU A 159 46.74 14.75 19.56
N ARG A 160 47.92 15.11 20.06
CA ARG A 160 48.19 16.46 20.59
C ARG A 160 48.48 17.48 19.49
N THR A 161 48.86 17.02 18.31
CA THR A 161 49.22 17.86 17.14
C THR A 161 48.04 18.31 16.26
N ASN A 162 46.84 18.47 16.84
CA ASN A 162 45.55 18.56 16.14
C ASN A 162 45.26 19.90 15.38
N ASP A 163 46.25 20.62 14.86
CA ASP A 163 46.11 22.02 14.44
C ASP A 163 46.05 22.28 12.91
N GLU A 164 45.97 21.23 12.07
CA GLU A 164 46.04 21.37 10.61
C GLU A 164 44.75 20.95 9.88
N GLY A 165 43.66 21.73 9.97
CA GLY A 165 42.56 21.73 8.97
C GLY A 165 41.12 21.82 9.52
N PRO A 166 40.11 22.29 8.77
CA PRO A 166 38.79 22.73 9.28
C PRO A 166 37.83 21.62 9.80
N PHE A 167 38.26 20.36 9.92
CA PHE A 167 37.47 19.22 10.40
C PHE A 167 38.15 18.53 11.59
N VAL A 168 38.45 19.31 12.63
CA VAL A 168 39.46 19.03 13.68
C VAL A 168 39.02 18.04 14.76
N GLU A 169 37.73 17.78 14.98
CA GLU A 169 37.31 17.30 16.31
C GLU A 169 37.60 15.83 16.66
N PHE A 170 38.11 14.96 15.78
CA PHE A 170 38.28 13.51 16.12
C PHE A 170 39.43 12.75 15.42
N TYR A 171 40.68 13.26 15.41
CA TYR A 171 41.83 12.44 15.00
C TYR A 171 42.42 11.65 16.17
N ASN A 172 42.38 10.31 16.07
CA ASN A 172 43.02 9.38 17.01
C ASN A 172 44.22 8.66 16.33
N TRP A 173 44.80 7.70 17.03
CA TRP A 173 45.93 6.89 16.53
C TRP A 173 45.54 5.82 15.49
N PHE A 174 44.24 5.62 15.20
CA PHE A 174 43.71 4.58 14.30
C PHE A 174 44.34 3.19 14.49
N THR A 175 44.67 2.82 15.74
CA THR A 175 45.31 1.53 16.07
C THR A 175 44.39 0.33 15.83
N ASP A 176 43.11 0.59 15.65
CA ASP A 176 42.06 -0.37 15.32
C ASP A 176 41.99 -0.72 13.83
N LEU A 177 42.63 0.07 12.96
CA LEU A 177 42.64 -0.13 11.51
C LEU A 177 44.08 -0.30 11.01
N MET A 178 44.32 -1.33 10.20
CA MET A 178 45.62 -1.44 9.50
C MET A 178 45.68 -0.50 8.29
N PHE A 179 44.53 -0.25 7.66
CA PHE A 179 44.42 0.60 6.47
C PHE A 179 43.37 1.72 6.63
N PRO A 180 43.50 2.85 5.90
CA PRO A 180 42.50 3.90 5.91
C PRO A 180 41.13 3.42 5.42
N ALA A 181 40.07 3.98 5.99
CA ALA A 181 38.67 3.72 5.64
C ALA A 181 38.37 3.90 4.14
N LEU A 182 38.84 5.01 3.54
CA LEU A 182 38.86 5.22 2.09
C LEU A 182 40.31 5.22 1.61
N GLN A 183 40.65 4.24 0.78
CA GLN A 183 41.92 4.21 0.06
C GLN A 183 41.75 4.93 -1.27
N VAL A 184 42.33 6.12 -1.38
CA VAL A 184 42.43 6.85 -2.66
C VAL A 184 43.81 6.56 -3.24
N ALA A 185 43.89 6.42 -4.56
CA ALA A 185 45.17 6.32 -5.26
C ALA A 185 46.09 7.49 -4.87
N GLY A 186 47.24 7.15 -4.27
CA GLY A 186 48.25 8.12 -3.83
C GLY A 186 48.76 7.86 -2.40
N PRO A 187 49.87 8.49 -2.02
CA PRO A 187 50.37 8.44 -0.65
C PRO A 187 49.51 9.32 0.28
N ARG A 188 49.13 8.77 1.45
CA ARG A 188 48.26 9.39 2.48
C ARG A 188 48.59 10.86 2.81
N ASN A 189 49.88 11.20 2.82
CA ASN A 189 50.38 12.57 2.98
C ASN A 189 51.57 12.79 2.02
N ARG A 190 51.31 13.27 0.79
CA ARG A 190 52.34 13.36 -0.27
C ARG A 190 53.56 14.20 0.12
N GLU A 191 53.35 15.34 0.76
CA GLU A 191 54.43 16.30 1.06
C GLU A 191 55.15 16.05 2.37
N ARG A 192 54.75 15.03 3.14
CA ARG A 192 55.26 14.78 4.49
C ARG A 192 56.20 13.57 4.48
N ASN A 193 57.49 13.78 4.75
CA ASN A 193 58.48 12.69 4.80
C ASN A 193 58.26 11.73 5.98
N ASP A 194 57.72 12.24 7.09
CA ASP A 194 57.41 11.52 8.33
C ASP A 194 56.09 10.75 8.31
N GLY A 195 55.29 10.89 7.24
CA GLY A 195 54.00 10.22 7.09
C GLY A 195 52.80 11.09 7.48
N GLY A 196 53.02 12.23 8.14
CA GLY A 196 51.98 13.18 8.56
C GLY A 196 50.95 12.62 9.55
N LEU A 197 49.86 13.35 9.73
CA LEU A 197 48.74 13.00 10.61
C LEU A 197 47.55 12.52 9.79
N PRO A 198 46.67 11.68 10.36
CA PRO A 198 46.93 10.66 11.40
C PRO A 198 47.60 9.39 10.82
N PRO A 199 48.26 8.53 11.62
CA PRO A 199 48.25 8.48 13.10
C PRO A 199 49.39 9.24 13.80
N GLY A 200 50.38 9.78 13.07
CA GLY A 200 51.34 10.72 13.68
C GLY A 200 52.44 10.16 14.58
N TYR A 201 52.79 8.86 14.52
CA TYR A 201 53.80 8.23 15.40
C TYR A 201 55.14 8.98 15.53
N PHE A 202 55.59 9.66 14.48
CA PHE A 202 56.81 10.47 14.55
C PHE A 202 56.56 11.81 15.26
N ARG A 203 55.46 12.50 14.92
CA ARG A 203 55.12 13.86 15.40
C ARG A 203 54.62 13.90 16.84
N GLU A 204 54.02 12.81 17.31
CA GLU A 204 53.62 12.66 18.71
C GLU A 204 54.79 12.23 19.61
N GLY A 205 55.97 11.94 19.05
CA GLY A 205 57.16 11.53 19.81
C GLY A 205 57.24 10.04 20.12
N PHE A 206 56.33 9.20 19.62
CA PHE A 206 56.34 7.75 19.85
C PHE A 206 57.62 7.08 19.31
N ILE A 207 57.98 7.35 18.04
CA ILE A 207 59.17 6.75 17.40
C ILE A 207 60.47 7.22 18.08
N PRO A 208 60.67 8.53 18.35
CA PRO A 208 61.85 9.00 19.09
C PRO A 208 62.01 8.39 20.47
N VAL A 209 60.95 8.34 21.28
CA VAL A 209 61.02 7.76 22.62
C VAL A 209 61.32 6.25 22.54
N GLN A 210 60.66 5.52 21.64
CA GLN A 210 60.91 4.09 21.45
C GLN A 210 62.37 3.82 21.04
N ALA A 211 62.90 4.61 20.11
CA ALA A 211 64.27 4.50 19.62
C ALA A 211 65.29 4.80 20.72
N ALA A 212 65.06 5.86 21.49
CA ALA A 212 65.94 6.28 22.58
C ALA A 212 66.04 5.25 23.70
N ILE A 213 64.91 4.67 24.13
CA ILE A 213 64.88 3.62 25.15
C ILE A 213 65.57 2.35 24.64
N SER A 214 65.30 1.96 23.39
CA SER A 214 65.91 0.77 22.78
C SER A 214 67.43 0.93 22.60
N LYS A 215 67.88 2.15 22.26
CA LYS A 215 69.31 2.50 22.13
C LYS A 215 70.00 2.48 23.49
N ALA A 216 69.40 3.09 24.52
CA ALA A 216 69.93 3.05 25.88
C ALA A 216 70.05 1.62 26.41
N TYR A 217 69.02 0.78 26.19
CA TYR A 217 69.09 -0.64 26.55
C TYR A 217 70.25 -1.36 25.84
N THR A 218 70.42 -1.11 24.54
CA THR A 218 71.48 -1.72 23.74
C THR A 218 72.87 -1.30 24.21
N GLN A 219 73.06 -0.01 24.55
CA GLN A 219 74.30 0.52 25.12
C GLN A 219 74.64 -0.20 26.43
N THR A 220 73.68 -0.32 27.34
CA THR A 220 73.89 -0.97 28.64
C THR A 220 74.19 -2.47 28.50
N MET A 221 73.57 -3.16 27.55
CA MET A 221 73.81 -4.60 27.32
C MET A 221 75.14 -4.91 26.63
N THR A 222 75.57 -4.05 25.71
CA THR A 222 76.79 -4.27 24.91
C THR A 222 78.03 -3.66 25.55
N GLY A 223 77.85 -2.69 26.45
CA GLY A 223 78.95 -1.89 27.03
C GLY A 223 79.61 -0.95 26.01
N VAL A 224 78.96 -0.74 24.86
CA VAL A 224 79.48 0.03 23.72
C VAL A 224 78.99 1.48 23.80
N GLY A 225 79.89 2.43 23.52
CA GLY A 225 79.59 3.87 23.52
C GLY A 225 78.67 4.31 22.37
N ASN A 226 78.14 5.55 22.48
CA ASN A 226 77.16 6.10 21.53
C ASN A 226 77.66 6.17 20.07
N GLU A 227 78.97 6.33 19.87
CA GLU A 227 79.60 6.53 18.54
C GLU A 227 79.71 5.25 17.71
N GLU A 228 79.64 4.07 18.35
CA GLU A 228 79.77 2.77 17.68
C GLU A 228 78.41 2.18 17.26
N ILE A 229 77.29 2.74 17.74
CA ILE A 229 75.94 2.32 17.36
C ILE A 229 75.51 3.09 16.11
N PRO A 230 75.10 2.40 15.02
CA PRO A 230 74.73 3.08 13.78
C PRO A 230 73.53 4.02 13.97
N GLU A 231 73.56 5.16 13.30
CA GLU A 231 72.39 6.04 13.21
C GLU A 231 71.29 5.35 12.39
N ILE A 232 70.06 5.39 12.91
CA ILE A 232 68.89 4.79 12.26
C ILE A 232 68.00 5.92 11.73
N PHE A 233 67.55 5.76 10.50
CA PHE A 233 66.65 6.70 9.83
C PHE A 233 65.33 6.02 9.51
N LEU A 234 64.23 6.76 9.69
CA LEU A 234 62.91 6.39 9.22
C LEU A 234 62.72 6.96 7.82
N GLN A 235 62.51 6.10 6.84
CA GLN A 235 62.22 6.50 5.47
C GLN A 235 60.99 5.78 4.95
N ARG A 236 60.06 6.53 4.36
CA ARG A 236 58.89 5.97 3.69
C ARG A 236 59.28 5.33 2.36
N PHE A 237 58.60 4.25 2.00
CA PHE A 237 58.76 3.67 0.67
C PHE A 237 58.39 4.70 -0.43
N PRO A 238 59.13 4.71 -1.55
CA PRO A 238 58.76 5.54 -2.68
C PRO A 238 57.39 5.13 -3.23
N TYR A 239 56.62 6.11 -3.70
CA TYR A 239 55.28 5.87 -4.24
C TYR A 239 55.28 6.05 -5.77
N PRO A 240 54.77 5.08 -6.55
CA PRO A 240 54.78 5.13 -8.01
C PRO A 240 53.86 6.22 -8.57
N PRO A 241 53.92 6.52 -9.89
CA PRO A 241 53.02 7.48 -10.53
C PRO A 241 51.54 7.11 -10.33
N TYR A 242 50.68 8.10 -10.10
CA TYR A 242 49.26 7.87 -9.78
C TYR A 242 48.36 9.03 -10.22
N MET A 243 47.05 8.77 -10.30
CA MET A 243 46.03 9.81 -10.47
C MET A 243 45.36 10.11 -9.14
N SER A 244 45.42 11.36 -8.72
CA SER A 244 44.73 11.85 -7.53
C SER A 244 43.40 12.45 -7.93
N ASP A 245 42.33 11.90 -7.37
CA ASP A 245 40.98 12.39 -7.62
C ASP A 245 40.29 12.78 -6.30
N PRO A 246 40.38 14.07 -5.92
CA PRO A 246 39.80 14.54 -4.66
C PRO A 246 38.27 14.49 -4.65
N LEU A 247 37.62 14.37 -5.83
CA LEU A 247 36.17 14.35 -5.93
C LEU A 247 35.57 13.03 -5.41
N LEU A 248 36.33 11.93 -5.42
CA LEU A 248 35.85 10.61 -4.97
C LEU A 248 35.35 10.63 -3.52
N LEU A 249 36.01 11.38 -2.64
CA LEU A 249 35.57 11.62 -1.25
C LEU A 249 34.18 12.28 -1.18
N GLY A 250 33.94 13.27 -2.04
CA GLY A 250 32.63 13.91 -2.12
C GLY A 250 31.57 12.98 -2.72
N LEU A 251 31.92 12.25 -3.77
CA LEU A 251 31.01 11.31 -4.43
C LEU A 251 30.59 10.15 -3.52
N GLU A 252 31.49 9.65 -2.66
CA GLU A 252 31.17 8.65 -1.64
C GLU A 252 29.99 9.11 -0.74
N ALA A 253 29.95 10.40 -0.38
CA ALA A 253 28.88 10.95 0.46
C ALA A 253 27.60 11.28 -0.33
N PHE A 254 27.70 11.81 -1.56
CA PHE A 254 26.55 12.33 -2.30
C PHE A 254 25.81 11.28 -3.15
N ILE A 255 26.50 10.27 -3.68
CA ILE A 255 25.87 9.26 -4.56
C ILE A 255 24.70 8.54 -3.86
N PRO A 256 24.84 8.04 -2.62
CA PRO A 256 23.75 7.37 -1.91
C PRO A 256 22.46 8.22 -1.85
N LEU A 257 22.60 9.48 -1.45
CA LEU A 257 21.49 10.42 -1.33
C LEU A 257 20.81 10.67 -2.69
N ILE A 258 21.60 10.90 -3.73
CA ILE A 258 21.09 11.18 -5.08
C ILE A 258 20.32 9.99 -5.64
N ILE A 259 20.81 8.76 -5.44
CA ILE A 259 20.09 7.55 -5.87
C ILE A 259 18.76 7.41 -5.12
N VAL A 260 18.72 7.59 -3.80
CA VAL A 260 17.46 7.48 -3.03
C VAL A 260 16.45 8.55 -3.43
N ILE A 261 16.88 9.80 -3.64
CA ILE A 261 16.01 10.89 -4.09
C ILE A 261 15.51 10.65 -5.52
N SER A 262 16.33 10.07 -6.39
CA SER A 262 15.98 9.78 -7.79
C SER A 262 14.71 8.94 -7.91
N PHE A 263 14.51 7.97 -7.01
CA PHE A 263 13.35 7.06 -7.03
C PHE A 263 12.18 7.51 -6.16
N LEU A 264 12.30 8.60 -5.39
CA LEU A 264 11.28 9.04 -4.44
C LEU A 264 9.93 9.31 -5.12
N TYR A 265 9.94 10.15 -6.16
CA TYR A 265 8.71 10.57 -6.84
C TYR A 265 7.97 9.37 -7.45
N THR A 266 8.72 8.49 -8.12
CA THR A 266 8.16 7.31 -8.77
C THR A 266 7.58 6.34 -7.75
N SER A 267 8.23 6.17 -6.60
CA SER A 267 7.76 5.33 -5.50
C SER A 267 6.45 5.85 -4.89
N ILE A 268 6.34 7.17 -4.68
CA ILE A 268 5.11 7.82 -4.20
C ILE A 268 3.94 7.58 -5.17
N ASN A 269 4.19 7.74 -6.47
CA ASN A 269 3.16 7.54 -7.48
C ASN A 269 2.70 6.08 -7.59
N ILE A 270 3.61 5.11 -7.52
CA ILE A 270 3.25 3.68 -7.52
C ILE A 270 2.28 3.37 -6.38
N VAL A 271 2.61 3.81 -5.15
CA VAL A 271 1.72 3.61 -4.00
C VAL A 271 0.38 4.30 -4.23
N LYS A 272 0.39 5.55 -4.71
CA LYS A 272 -0.83 6.32 -4.98
C LYS A 272 -1.74 5.61 -5.98
N TYR A 273 -1.21 5.07 -7.08
CA TYR A 273 -2.04 4.43 -8.10
C TYR A 273 -2.69 3.13 -7.62
N ILE A 274 -1.91 2.28 -6.92
CA ILE A 274 -2.44 1.03 -6.37
C ILE A 274 -3.53 1.34 -5.33
N THR A 275 -3.32 2.37 -4.51
CA THR A 275 -4.30 2.79 -3.50
C THR A 275 -5.52 3.49 -4.11
N VAL A 276 -5.40 4.24 -5.21
CA VAL A 276 -6.57 4.76 -5.96
C VAL A 276 -7.41 3.60 -6.53
N GLU A 277 -6.78 2.56 -7.08
CA GLU A 277 -7.51 1.40 -7.61
C GLU A 277 -8.24 0.62 -6.49
N LYS A 278 -7.64 0.58 -5.30
CA LYS A 278 -8.26 0.02 -4.08
C LYS A 278 -9.40 0.91 -3.56
N GLU A 279 -9.19 2.22 -3.49
CA GLU A 279 -10.17 3.22 -3.03
C GLU A 279 -11.43 3.22 -3.89
N LYS A 280 -11.27 3.09 -5.22
CA LYS A 280 -12.39 2.97 -6.19
C LYS A 280 -12.95 1.55 -6.31
N GLN A 281 -12.41 0.58 -5.57
CA GLN A 281 -12.84 -0.81 -5.55
C GLN A 281 -12.79 -1.52 -6.92
N LEU A 282 -11.97 -0.99 -7.84
CA LEU A 282 -11.80 -1.55 -9.18
C LEU A 282 -11.21 -2.96 -9.11
N LYS A 283 -10.34 -3.20 -8.12
CA LYS A 283 -9.76 -4.53 -7.86
C LYS A 283 -10.82 -5.58 -7.51
N GLU A 284 -11.72 -5.27 -6.58
CA GLU A 284 -12.77 -6.22 -6.18
C GLU A 284 -13.80 -6.45 -7.29
N ALA A 285 -14.17 -5.40 -8.03
CA ALA A 285 -15.04 -5.55 -9.20
C ALA A 285 -14.43 -6.49 -10.26
N MET A 286 -13.14 -6.34 -10.55
CA MET A 286 -12.42 -7.22 -11.46
C MET A 286 -12.36 -8.67 -10.95
N LYS A 287 -12.19 -8.87 -9.65
CA LYS A 287 -12.20 -10.19 -9.02
C LYS A 287 -13.55 -10.88 -9.12
N ILE A 288 -14.65 -10.14 -8.93
CA ILE A 288 -16.02 -10.64 -9.12
C ILE A 288 -16.26 -11.05 -10.58
N MET A 289 -15.61 -10.40 -11.53
CA MET A 289 -15.69 -10.75 -12.95
C MET A 289 -14.68 -11.84 -13.38
N GLY A 290 -14.11 -12.58 -12.43
CA GLY A 290 -13.32 -13.78 -12.69
C GLY A 290 -11.81 -13.55 -12.83
N LEU A 291 -11.26 -12.44 -12.31
CA LEU A 291 -9.80 -12.25 -12.20
C LEU A 291 -9.25 -12.80 -10.88
N SER A 292 -8.20 -13.60 -10.98
CA SER A 292 -7.45 -14.08 -9.82
C SER A 292 -6.55 -12.99 -9.24
N ASN A 293 -6.38 -12.95 -7.92
CA ASN A 293 -5.61 -11.91 -7.24
C ASN A 293 -4.13 -11.83 -7.69
N TRP A 294 -3.47 -12.97 -7.89
CA TRP A 294 -2.06 -13.00 -8.28
C TRP A 294 -1.79 -12.34 -9.66
N LEU A 295 -2.79 -12.38 -10.55
CA LEU A 295 -2.72 -11.72 -11.86
C LEU A 295 -2.63 -10.19 -11.73
N HIS A 296 -3.29 -9.62 -10.72
CA HIS A 296 -3.25 -8.18 -10.47
C HIS A 296 -1.86 -7.74 -10.03
N TRP A 297 -1.28 -8.43 -9.05
CA TRP A 297 0.06 -8.11 -8.56
C TRP A 297 1.14 -8.30 -9.61
N THR A 298 1.07 -9.37 -10.39
CA THR A 298 2.02 -9.61 -11.49
C THR A 298 1.89 -8.57 -12.61
N ALA A 299 0.67 -8.17 -12.97
CA ALA A 299 0.46 -7.10 -13.96
C ALA A 299 0.99 -5.74 -13.48
N TRP A 300 0.80 -5.41 -12.19
CA TRP A 300 1.40 -4.21 -11.58
C TRP A 300 2.92 -4.30 -11.55
N PHE A 301 3.47 -5.45 -11.14
CA PHE A 301 4.92 -5.67 -11.05
C PHE A 301 5.58 -5.48 -12.41
N ILE A 302 5.07 -6.14 -13.45
CA ILE A 302 5.64 -6.07 -14.80
C ILE A 302 5.51 -4.67 -15.38
N LYS A 303 4.39 -3.97 -15.14
CA LYS A 303 4.25 -2.56 -15.52
C LYS A 303 5.36 -1.72 -14.89
N CYS A 304 5.51 -1.78 -13.57
CA CYS A 304 6.51 -0.99 -12.84
C CYS A 304 7.94 -1.36 -13.25
N LEU A 305 8.23 -2.65 -13.43
CA LEU A 305 9.54 -3.16 -13.83
C LEU A 305 9.96 -2.62 -15.20
N ILE A 306 9.06 -2.59 -16.19
CA ILE A 306 9.36 -2.04 -17.53
C ILE A 306 9.78 -0.57 -17.43
N PHE A 307 9.10 0.24 -16.62
CA PHE A 307 9.47 1.65 -16.44
C PHE A 307 10.81 1.80 -15.71
N PHE A 308 11.03 1.01 -14.65
CA PHE A 308 12.28 1.05 -13.92
C PHE A 308 13.46 0.58 -14.79
N LEU A 309 13.27 -0.40 -15.67
CA LEU A 309 14.29 -0.84 -16.63
C LEU A 309 14.76 0.30 -17.55
N VAL A 310 13.83 1.13 -18.03
CA VAL A 310 14.18 2.31 -18.84
C VAL A 310 14.96 3.31 -18.00
N THR A 311 14.47 3.61 -16.79
CA THR A 311 15.12 4.56 -15.87
C THR A 311 16.53 4.13 -15.48
N ILE A 312 16.72 2.88 -15.02
CA ILE A 312 18.04 2.38 -14.62
C ILE A 312 19.02 2.34 -15.79
N SER A 313 18.55 1.99 -17.00
CA SER A 313 19.41 1.97 -18.19
C SER A 313 19.94 3.37 -18.50
N LEU A 314 19.07 4.38 -18.46
CA LEU A 314 19.47 5.78 -18.65
C LEU A 314 20.38 6.27 -17.52
N MET A 315 20.10 5.92 -16.26
CA MET A 315 20.98 6.25 -15.13
C MET A 315 22.37 5.62 -15.29
N THR A 316 22.47 4.35 -15.69
CA THR A 316 23.77 3.68 -15.90
C THR A 316 24.57 4.31 -17.03
N VAL A 317 23.92 4.73 -18.10
CA VAL A 317 24.57 5.48 -19.18
C VAL A 317 25.16 6.78 -18.63
N ILE A 318 24.43 7.53 -17.80
CA ILE A 318 24.90 8.80 -17.21
C ILE A 318 26.08 8.57 -16.25
N LEU A 319 26.01 7.53 -15.41
CA LEU A 319 27.10 7.19 -14.47
C LEU A 319 28.39 6.77 -15.19
N LYS A 320 28.28 6.27 -16.43
CA LYS A 320 29.39 5.85 -17.29
C LYS A 320 29.79 6.84 -18.37
N LEU A 321 29.03 7.92 -18.54
CA LEU A 321 29.29 8.89 -19.59
C LEU A 321 30.60 9.64 -19.30
N GLU A 322 31.49 9.66 -20.28
CA GLU A 322 32.74 10.42 -20.22
C GLU A 322 32.45 11.91 -20.48
N PHE A 323 32.82 12.76 -19.53
CA PHE A 323 32.53 14.19 -19.60
C PHE A 323 33.82 14.99 -19.84
N LYS A 324 33.81 15.83 -20.90
CA LYS A 324 34.92 16.57 -21.55
C LYS A 324 35.69 15.76 -22.60
N ALA A 325 35.70 16.30 -23.83
CA ALA A 325 36.49 15.76 -24.94
C ALA A 325 37.98 15.74 -24.59
N GLY A 326 38.58 14.54 -24.60
CA GLY A 326 40.02 14.34 -24.37
C GLY A 326 40.44 13.86 -22.98
N LYS A 327 39.50 13.63 -22.05
CA LYS A 327 39.78 12.94 -20.77
C LYS A 327 38.77 11.79 -20.57
N GLU A 328 39.25 10.55 -20.55
CA GLU A 328 38.46 9.31 -20.35
C GLU A 328 37.99 9.17 -18.89
N ILE A 329 37.21 10.13 -18.39
CA ILE A 329 36.84 10.21 -16.98
C ILE A 329 35.31 10.28 -16.86
N SER A 330 34.75 9.32 -16.14
CA SER A 330 33.33 9.24 -15.78
C SER A 330 33.14 9.28 -14.26
N VAL A 331 31.89 9.21 -13.78
CA VAL A 331 31.60 9.11 -12.33
C VAL A 331 32.13 7.79 -11.78
N PHE A 332 31.87 6.69 -12.48
CA PHE A 332 32.51 5.40 -12.26
C PHE A 332 33.41 5.09 -13.46
N THR A 333 34.71 5.33 -13.36
CA THR A 333 35.69 5.13 -14.43
C THR A 333 36.03 3.64 -14.56
N TYR A 334 36.45 3.01 -13.46
CA TYR A 334 36.98 1.64 -13.43
C TYR A 334 35.91 0.56 -13.30
N SER A 335 34.79 0.83 -12.62
CA SER A 335 33.74 -0.18 -12.36
C SER A 335 33.06 -0.70 -13.63
N ASP A 336 32.64 -1.97 -13.73
CA ASP A 336 31.90 -2.47 -14.90
C ASP A 336 30.45 -1.93 -14.91
N TRP A 337 30.00 -1.45 -16.09
CA TRP A 337 28.64 -0.96 -16.30
C TRP A 337 27.60 -2.05 -16.04
N SER A 338 27.93 -3.32 -16.35
CA SER A 338 27.00 -4.43 -16.23
C SER A 338 26.69 -4.78 -14.77
N VAL A 339 27.70 -4.70 -13.89
CA VAL A 339 27.53 -4.91 -12.44
C VAL A 339 26.66 -3.81 -11.83
N LEU A 340 26.94 -2.55 -12.18
CA LEU A 340 26.16 -1.40 -11.70
C LEU A 340 24.69 -1.48 -12.17
N TRP A 341 24.45 -1.90 -13.41
CA TRP A 341 23.11 -2.08 -13.94
C TRP A 341 22.34 -3.19 -13.22
N VAL A 342 22.96 -4.36 -12.98
CA VAL A 342 22.33 -5.45 -12.24
C VAL A 342 22.07 -5.06 -10.78
N TYR A 343 22.99 -4.34 -10.14
CA TYR A 343 22.81 -3.85 -8.77
C TYR A 343 21.58 -2.92 -8.67
N LEU A 344 21.45 -1.96 -9.59
CA LEU A 344 20.28 -1.08 -9.70
C LEU A 344 18.99 -1.81 -10.06
N LEU A 345 19.06 -2.90 -10.84
CA LEU A 345 17.92 -3.76 -11.15
C LEU A 345 17.42 -4.49 -9.88
N VAL A 346 18.33 -5.05 -9.08
CA VAL A 346 17.97 -5.71 -7.81
C VAL A 346 17.33 -4.70 -6.84
N TYR A 347 17.91 -3.51 -6.71
CA TYR A 347 17.33 -2.43 -5.94
C TYR A 347 15.93 -2.04 -6.46
N SER A 348 15.77 -1.90 -7.77
CA SER A 348 14.48 -1.61 -8.42
C SER A 348 13.40 -2.63 -8.07
N VAL A 349 13.74 -3.92 -8.06
CA VAL A 349 12.81 -4.99 -7.65
C VAL A 349 12.44 -4.87 -6.18
N ALA A 350 13.41 -4.60 -5.30
CA ALA A 350 13.17 -4.39 -3.87
C ALA A 350 12.28 -3.16 -3.62
N SER A 351 12.52 -2.04 -4.32
CA SER A 351 11.71 -0.82 -4.23
C SER A 351 10.28 -1.04 -4.69
N ILE A 352 10.04 -1.78 -5.78
CA ILE A 352 8.68 -2.11 -6.23
C ILE A 352 7.95 -2.94 -5.15
N CYS A 353 8.63 -3.94 -4.58
CA CYS A 353 8.05 -4.76 -3.51
C CYS A 353 7.76 -3.93 -2.24
N PHE A 354 8.65 -2.99 -1.89
CA PHE A 354 8.42 -2.03 -0.82
C PHE A 354 7.17 -1.19 -1.07
N CYS A 355 7.00 -0.62 -2.28
CA CYS A 355 5.80 0.12 -2.64
C CYS A 355 4.53 -0.74 -2.53
N PHE A 356 4.60 -2.03 -2.91
CA PHE A 356 3.48 -2.96 -2.76
C PHE A 356 3.14 -3.18 -1.29
N ALA A 357 4.13 -3.47 -0.44
CA ALA A 357 3.94 -3.62 1.00
C ALA A 357 3.26 -2.38 1.59
N MET A 358 3.74 -1.19 1.25
CA MET A 358 3.17 0.07 1.74
C MET A 358 1.74 0.32 1.27
N SER A 359 1.43 0.02 0.01
CA SER A 359 0.10 0.25 -0.58
C SER A 359 -1.03 -0.51 0.13
N VAL A 360 -0.73 -1.68 0.70
CA VAL A 360 -1.75 -2.56 1.30
C VAL A 360 -2.25 -2.05 2.64
N PHE A 361 -1.43 -1.30 3.39
CA PHE A 361 -1.80 -0.76 4.72
C PHE A 361 -2.84 0.36 4.67
N PHE A 362 -3.00 1.02 3.52
CA PHE A 362 -3.87 2.19 3.39
C PHE A 362 -5.13 1.89 2.56
N SER A 363 -6.20 2.64 2.83
CA SER A 363 -7.44 2.63 2.05
C SER A 363 -7.63 3.88 1.19
N LYS A 364 -7.04 5.02 1.59
CA LYS A 364 -7.12 6.31 0.89
C LYS A 364 -5.81 6.66 0.21
N ALA A 365 -5.86 7.08 -1.05
CA ALA A 365 -4.66 7.23 -1.87
C ALA A 365 -3.77 8.42 -1.51
N ASN A 366 -4.35 9.58 -1.22
CA ASN A 366 -3.56 10.79 -0.90
C ASN A 366 -2.78 10.62 0.41
N THR A 367 -3.40 10.04 1.44
CA THR A 367 -2.73 9.73 2.71
C THR A 367 -1.63 8.68 2.52
N ALA A 368 -1.87 7.66 1.71
CA ALA A 368 -0.89 6.62 1.42
C ALA A 368 0.35 7.21 0.72
N SER A 369 0.14 8.10 -0.25
CA SER A 369 1.23 8.74 -1.00
C SER A 369 2.13 9.61 -0.10
N MET A 370 1.54 10.41 0.79
CA MET A 370 2.29 11.26 1.74
C MET A 370 3.07 10.43 2.76
N ILE A 371 2.43 9.45 3.39
CA ILE A 371 3.07 8.62 4.42
C ILE A 371 4.16 7.73 3.80
N SER A 372 3.94 7.20 2.60
CA SER A 372 4.96 6.40 1.91
C SER A 372 6.18 7.23 1.52
N GLY A 373 6.00 8.50 1.16
CA GLY A 373 7.12 9.43 0.96
C GLY A 373 7.94 9.68 2.23
N ILE A 374 7.26 9.83 3.39
CA ILE A 374 7.95 9.97 4.68
C ILE A 374 8.71 8.70 5.04
N LEU A 375 8.09 7.52 4.89
CA LEU A 375 8.72 6.24 5.19
C LEU A 375 9.87 5.92 4.23
N TRP A 376 9.79 6.37 2.99
CA TRP A 376 10.90 6.28 2.03
C TRP A 376 12.15 7.00 2.57
N PHE A 377 12.02 8.23 3.05
CA PHE A 377 13.12 8.94 3.69
C PHE A 377 13.54 8.31 5.02
N LEU A 378 12.59 7.85 5.83
CA LEU A 378 12.90 7.21 7.11
C LEU A 378 13.75 5.95 6.93
N SER A 379 13.56 5.21 5.83
CA SER A 379 14.38 4.04 5.50
C SER A 379 15.82 4.38 5.05
N TYR A 380 16.12 5.65 4.76
CA TYR A 380 17.48 6.15 4.48
C TYR A 380 18.18 6.68 5.75
N THR A 381 17.42 7.16 6.73
CA THR A 381 17.95 7.74 7.98
C THR A 381 18.97 6.85 8.72
N PRO A 382 18.81 5.51 8.84
CA PRO A 382 19.80 4.67 9.50
C PRO A 382 21.19 4.78 8.88
N PHE A 383 21.28 4.78 7.54
CA PHE A 383 22.54 5.02 6.84
C PHE A 383 23.08 6.43 7.12
N ALA A 384 22.24 7.47 7.01
CA ALA A 384 22.67 8.85 7.19
C ALA A 384 23.33 9.12 8.56
N ILE A 385 22.85 8.46 9.62
CA ILE A 385 23.41 8.58 10.97
C ILE A 385 24.70 7.75 11.13
N THR A 386 24.75 6.58 10.50
CA THR A 386 25.84 5.61 10.74
C THR A 386 26.99 5.69 9.76
N ALA A 387 26.82 6.39 8.63
CA ALA A 387 27.83 6.51 7.57
C ALA A 387 29.19 7.03 8.08
N GLN A 388 29.20 7.95 9.06
CA GLN A 388 30.44 8.50 9.63
C GLN A 388 31.17 7.52 10.54
N SER A 389 30.48 6.53 11.10
CA SER A 389 31.07 5.55 12.03
C SER A 389 31.12 4.15 11.45
N TYR A 390 30.93 4.01 10.13
CA TYR A 390 30.79 2.74 9.44
C TYR A 390 31.90 1.73 9.75
N ASP A 391 33.15 2.20 9.78
CA ASP A 391 34.33 1.36 9.96
C ASP A 391 34.43 0.80 11.39
N ASN A 392 33.83 1.49 12.38
CA ASN A 392 33.79 1.03 13.78
C ASN A 392 32.65 0.03 14.04
N MET A 393 31.79 -0.24 13.06
CA MET A 393 30.60 -1.06 13.25
C MET A 393 30.88 -2.55 13.10
N SER A 394 30.33 -3.35 14.01
CA SER A 394 30.33 -4.80 13.84
C SER A 394 29.58 -5.23 12.57
N GLY A 395 30.00 -6.34 11.97
CA GLY A 395 29.34 -6.90 10.78
C GLY A 395 27.85 -7.16 11.00
N GLY A 396 27.44 -7.60 12.20
CA GLY A 396 26.03 -7.80 12.55
C GLY A 396 25.20 -6.51 12.49
N THR A 397 25.77 -5.39 12.93
CA THR A 397 25.12 -4.07 12.83
C THR A 397 24.99 -3.63 11.38
N LYS A 398 26.00 -3.90 10.54
CA LYS A 398 25.95 -3.62 9.09
C LYS A 398 24.83 -4.41 8.39
N TRP A 399 24.66 -5.69 8.73
CA TRP A 399 23.52 -6.50 8.26
C TRP A 399 22.16 -5.95 8.73
N GLY A 400 22.06 -5.54 9.99
CA GLY A 400 20.82 -4.97 10.54
C GLY A 400 20.41 -3.66 9.86
N LEU A 401 21.36 -2.80 9.52
CA LEU A 401 21.09 -1.57 8.75
C LEU A 401 20.55 -1.87 7.34
N CYS A 402 20.99 -2.97 6.74
CA CYS A 402 20.59 -3.36 5.39
C CYS A 402 19.18 -3.96 5.30
N VAL A 403 18.44 -4.14 6.41
CA VAL A 403 17.00 -4.52 6.41
C VAL A 403 16.12 -3.42 5.80
N PHE A 404 16.62 -2.18 5.81
CA PHE A 404 15.99 -1.08 5.10
C PHE A 404 16.63 -0.99 3.72
N SER A 405 15.89 -1.36 2.67
CA SER A 405 16.39 -1.35 1.28
C SER A 405 17.09 -0.05 0.85
N ASN A 406 16.61 1.13 1.28
CA ASN A 406 17.26 2.41 1.00
C ASN A 406 18.59 2.61 1.75
N SER A 407 18.75 2.03 2.93
CA SER A 407 20.03 1.99 3.64
C SER A 407 20.98 0.97 3.01
N ALA A 408 20.48 -0.20 2.59
CA ALA A 408 21.27 -1.23 1.91
C ALA A 408 21.86 -0.72 0.59
N VAL A 409 21.06 -0.06 -0.24
CA VAL A 409 21.54 0.51 -1.51
C VAL A 409 22.59 1.60 -1.26
N SER A 410 22.41 2.40 -0.20
CA SER A 410 23.32 3.48 0.18
C SER A 410 24.68 2.95 0.61
N ILE A 411 24.72 1.94 1.48
CA ILE A 411 25.96 1.26 1.88
C ILE A 411 26.65 0.61 0.67
N GLY A 412 25.88 -0.03 -0.23
CA GLY A 412 26.48 -0.67 -1.40
C GLY A 412 27.06 0.34 -2.41
N PHE A 413 26.45 1.51 -2.61
CA PHE A 413 27.05 2.57 -3.42
C PHE A 413 28.25 3.22 -2.74
N GLN A 414 28.24 3.37 -1.41
CA GLN A 414 29.41 3.80 -0.65
C GLN A 414 30.59 2.83 -0.89
N LEU A 415 30.37 1.53 -0.73
CA LEU A 415 31.39 0.50 -0.97
C LEU A 415 31.82 0.42 -2.44
N ALA A 416 30.90 0.58 -3.39
CA ALA A 416 31.24 0.66 -4.81
C ALA A 416 32.16 1.85 -5.10
N MET A 417 31.94 2.99 -4.43
CA MET A 417 32.86 4.13 -4.53
C MET A 417 34.22 3.88 -3.89
N ARG A 418 34.27 3.14 -2.79
CA ARG A 418 35.56 2.75 -2.19
C ARG A 418 36.35 1.83 -3.13
N HIS A 419 35.71 0.88 -3.83
CA HIS A 419 36.36 0.10 -4.89
C HIS A 419 36.88 0.97 -6.05
N GLU A 420 36.13 2.00 -6.44
CA GLU A 420 36.56 2.97 -7.44
C GLU A 420 37.82 3.75 -6.98
N GLY A 421 37.89 4.11 -5.69
CA GLY A 421 39.06 4.77 -5.08
C GLY A 421 40.36 3.98 -5.13
N THR A 422 40.27 2.64 -5.06
CA THR A 422 41.44 1.75 -5.18
C THR A 422 42.00 1.64 -6.61
N GLY A 423 41.24 2.09 -7.62
CA GLY A 423 41.60 1.98 -9.03
C GLY A 423 41.22 0.65 -9.71
N GLU A 424 40.71 -0.35 -8.97
CA GLU A 424 40.15 -1.58 -9.56
C GLU A 424 38.70 -1.38 -10.04
N GLY A 425 37.93 -0.57 -9.32
CA GLY A 425 36.49 -0.44 -9.51
C GLY A 425 35.70 -1.69 -9.12
N LEU A 426 34.37 -1.60 -9.18
CA LEU A 426 33.48 -2.71 -8.91
C LEU A 426 33.35 -3.62 -10.15
N GLN A 427 33.69 -4.89 -9.99
CA GLN A 427 33.74 -5.92 -11.03
C GLN A 427 33.00 -7.19 -10.56
N TRP A 428 32.59 -8.06 -11.49
CA TRP A 428 31.96 -9.34 -11.12
C TRP A 428 32.87 -10.22 -10.26
N SER A 429 34.19 -10.15 -10.46
CA SER A 429 35.19 -10.94 -9.74
C SER A 429 35.42 -10.48 -8.29
N ASN A 430 35.13 -9.22 -7.98
CA ASN A 430 35.36 -8.62 -6.65
C ASN A 430 34.05 -8.24 -5.93
N LEU A 431 32.88 -8.53 -6.49
CA LEU A 431 31.56 -8.26 -5.89
C LEU A 431 31.42 -8.79 -4.45
N PHE A 432 31.94 -9.99 -4.18
CA PHE A 432 31.92 -10.63 -2.85
C PHE A 432 33.28 -10.56 -2.14
N LYS A 433 34.17 -9.66 -2.56
CA LYS A 433 35.44 -9.39 -1.87
C LYS A 433 35.33 -8.07 -1.11
N PRO A 434 35.86 -7.99 0.11
CA PRO A 434 35.88 -6.73 0.84
C PRO A 434 36.86 -5.74 0.19
N VAL A 435 36.58 -4.46 0.34
CA VAL A 435 37.46 -3.37 -0.16
C VAL A 435 38.76 -3.32 0.64
N THR A 436 38.65 -3.44 1.96
CA THR A 436 39.76 -3.35 2.90
C THR A 436 39.84 -4.66 3.69
N GLN A 437 41.05 -5.09 4.05
CA GLN A 437 41.23 -6.32 4.85
C GLN A 437 40.59 -6.25 6.25
N ASP A 438 40.43 -5.03 6.77
CA ASP A 438 39.85 -4.74 8.08
C ASP A 438 38.31 -4.85 8.08
N ASP A 439 37.66 -4.85 6.90
CA ASP A 439 36.21 -5.01 6.77
C ASP A 439 35.86 -6.37 6.15
N THR A 440 34.76 -6.97 6.63
CA THR A 440 34.23 -8.24 6.10
C THR A 440 32.98 -8.03 5.24
N PHE A 441 32.42 -6.82 5.24
CA PHE A 441 31.21 -6.50 4.51
C PHE A 441 31.50 -6.13 3.05
N THR A 442 30.64 -6.57 2.14
CA THR A 442 30.88 -6.48 0.68
C THR A 442 29.64 -5.93 -0.05
N VAL A 443 29.83 -5.44 -1.28
CA VAL A 443 28.70 -5.00 -2.14
C VAL A 443 27.77 -6.19 -2.47
N GLY A 444 28.33 -7.39 -2.60
CA GLY A 444 27.55 -8.61 -2.77
C GLY A 444 26.62 -8.91 -1.59
N ASN A 445 27.05 -8.62 -0.36
CA ASN A 445 26.21 -8.79 0.84
C ASN A 445 25.02 -7.83 0.82
N THR A 446 25.20 -6.57 0.42
CA THR A 446 24.07 -5.62 0.28
C THR A 446 23.12 -6.06 -0.82
N MET A 447 23.63 -6.58 -1.94
CA MET A 447 22.80 -7.11 -3.03
C MET A 447 21.96 -8.31 -2.59
N VAL A 448 22.53 -9.24 -1.83
CA VAL A 448 21.79 -10.38 -1.24
C VAL A 448 20.71 -9.89 -0.28
N MET A 449 21.02 -8.90 0.55
CA MET A 449 20.03 -8.34 1.46
C MET A 449 18.86 -7.65 0.74
N LEU A 450 19.12 -6.93 -0.36
CA LEU A 450 18.06 -6.35 -1.19
C LEU A 450 17.11 -7.41 -1.78
N ILE A 451 17.63 -8.58 -2.16
CA ILE A 451 16.80 -9.70 -2.64
C ILE A 451 15.94 -10.25 -1.49
N ILE A 452 16.52 -10.40 -0.30
CA ILE A 452 15.80 -10.83 0.90
C ILE A 452 14.69 -9.83 1.25
N ASP A 453 14.99 -8.53 1.24
CA ASP A 453 14.03 -7.45 1.45
C ASP A 453 12.89 -7.50 0.44
N ALA A 454 13.19 -7.72 -0.85
CA ALA A 454 12.15 -7.86 -1.87
C ALA A 454 11.17 -9.00 -1.55
N VAL A 455 11.69 -10.16 -1.13
CA VAL A 455 10.86 -11.30 -0.71
C VAL A 455 10.06 -10.98 0.54
N ILE A 456 10.67 -10.35 1.55
CA ILE A 456 10.00 -9.94 2.79
C ILE A 456 8.86 -8.95 2.49
N TYR A 457 9.12 -7.89 1.72
CA TYR A 457 8.11 -6.91 1.36
C TYR A 457 6.98 -7.51 0.53
N LEU A 458 7.29 -8.41 -0.41
CA LEU A 458 6.26 -9.11 -1.18
C LEU A 458 5.42 -10.04 -0.28
N ALA A 459 6.06 -10.74 0.65
CA ALA A 459 5.36 -11.58 1.64
C ALA A 459 4.44 -10.74 2.54
N ILE A 460 4.92 -9.57 3.01
CA ILE A 460 4.11 -8.61 3.77
C ILE A 460 2.91 -8.14 2.94
N ALA A 461 3.13 -7.76 1.68
CA ALA A 461 2.05 -7.30 0.80
C ALA A 461 0.95 -8.37 0.65
N LEU A 462 1.32 -9.62 0.35
CA LEU A 462 0.39 -10.73 0.18
C LEU A 462 -0.30 -11.14 1.49
N TYR A 463 0.41 -11.06 2.61
CA TYR A 463 -0.10 -11.43 3.94
C TYR A 463 -1.08 -10.38 4.48
N VAL A 464 -0.68 -9.11 4.48
CA VAL A 464 -1.52 -8.01 5.01
C VAL A 464 -2.77 -7.85 4.16
N GLU A 465 -2.71 -8.13 2.86
CA GLU A 465 -3.88 -8.04 1.98
C GLU A 465 -4.97 -9.03 2.40
N LYS A 466 -4.59 -10.25 2.79
CA LYS A 466 -5.56 -11.26 3.27
C LYS A 466 -6.17 -10.88 4.61
N ILE A 467 -5.41 -10.23 5.50
CA ILE A 467 -5.88 -9.84 6.83
C ILE A 467 -6.70 -8.55 6.77
N LYS A 468 -6.36 -7.62 5.88
CA LYS A 468 -7.02 -6.32 5.72
C LYS A 468 -7.35 -6.06 4.24
N PRO A 469 -8.27 -6.85 3.65
CA PRO A 469 -8.59 -6.70 2.23
C PRO A 469 -9.34 -5.39 1.90
N GLY A 470 -9.89 -4.68 2.90
CA GLY A 470 -10.58 -3.40 2.74
C GLY A 470 -12.02 -3.44 3.27
N GLU A 471 -12.88 -2.52 2.80
CA GLU A 471 -14.26 -2.37 3.28
C GLU A 471 -15.20 -3.53 2.90
N TYR A 472 -14.90 -4.27 1.83
CA TYR A 472 -15.80 -5.29 1.27
C TYR A 472 -15.16 -6.68 1.16
N GLY A 473 -13.87 -6.81 1.50
CA GLY A 473 -13.18 -8.09 1.54
C GLY A 473 -13.30 -8.74 2.92
N ILE A 474 -13.25 -10.05 2.95
CA ILE A 474 -13.36 -10.84 4.17
C ILE A 474 -11.96 -10.97 4.76
N ALA A 475 -11.71 -10.29 5.87
CA ALA A 475 -10.47 -10.41 6.61
C ALA A 475 -10.27 -11.86 7.11
N GLU A 476 -9.17 -12.49 6.70
CA GLU A 476 -8.72 -13.73 7.33
C GLU A 476 -8.13 -13.40 8.72
N PRO A 477 -8.29 -14.27 9.73
CA PRO A 477 -7.66 -14.08 11.03
C PRO A 477 -6.14 -14.03 10.88
N TRP A 478 -5.44 -13.21 11.68
CA TRP A 478 -3.98 -13.04 11.55
C TRP A 478 -3.20 -14.37 11.63
N TYR A 479 -3.70 -15.35 12.38
CA TYR A 479 -3.10 -16.68 12.50
C TYR A 479 -3.52 -17.66 11.39
N PHE A 480 -4.11 -17.21 10.27
CA PHE A 480 -4.61 -18.11 9.22
C PHE A 480 -3.51 -19.05 8.69
N LEU A 481 -2.27 -18.58 8.61
CA LEU A 481 -1.10 -19.38 8.21
C LEU A 481 -0.81 -20.54 9.18
N PHE A 482 -1.30 -20.50 10.42
CA PHE A 482 -1.13 -21.58 11.40
C PHE A 482 -2.37 -22.49 11.49
N THR A 483 -3.41 -22.22 10.69
CA THR A 483 -4.62 -23.06 10.67
C THR A 483 -4.46 -24.25 9.74
N LYS A 484 -4.95 -25.43 10.16
CA LYS A 484 -4.97 -26.64 9.32
C LYS A 484 -5.75 -26.43 8.01
N SER A 485 -6.72 -25.52 8.00
CA SER A 485 -7.52 -25.13 6.83
C SER A 485 -6.70 -24.48 5.70
N PHE A 486 -5.56 -23.85 6.01
CA PHE A 486 -4.71 -23.20 5.00
C PHE A 486 -3.80 -24.22 4.29
N TRP A 487 -3.14 -25.09 5.08
CA TRP A 487 -2.19 -26.08 4.56
C TRP A 487 -2.87 -27.33 4.01
N CYS A 488 -3.97 -27.75 4.63
CA CYS A 488 -4.81 -28.81 4.12
C CYS A 488 -6.03 -28.14 3.49
N LYS A 489 -6.07 -28.04 2.15
CA LYS A 489 -7.32 -27.87 1.39
C LYS A 489 -8.13 -29.18 1.52
N GLY A 490 -8.53 -29.50 2.74
CA GLY A 490 -9.36 -30.64 3.09
C GLY A 490 -10.67 -30.09 3.62
N SER A 491 -11.70 -30.19 2.80
CA SER A 491 -13.10 -30.44 3.17
C SER A 491 -13.38 -30.49 4.68
N SER A 492 -13.44 -29.33 5.32
CA SER A 492 -14.15 -29.13 6.59
C SER A 492 -15.37 -28.27 6.30
N VAL A 493 -16.17 -28.68 5.31
CA VAL A 493 -17.59 -28.47 5.45
C VAL A 493 -17.98 -29.51 6.48
N ARG A 494 -18.22 -29.05 7.72
CA ARG A 494 -19.17 -29.75 8.58
C ARG A 494 -20.39 -29.91 7.68
N SER A 495 -20.61 -31.12 7.16
CA SER A 495 -21.96 -31.50 6.77
C SER A 495 -22.70 -31.46 8.08
N ASP A 496 -23.22 -30.28 8.43
CA ASP A 496 -24.48 -30.25 9.12
C ASP A 496 -25.37 -31.00 8.12
N HIS A 497 -25.52 -32.31 8.39
CA HIS A 497 -26.71 -33.01 8.00
C HIS A 497 -27.81 -32.02 8.34
N ILE A 498 -28.44 -31.50 7.29
CA ILE A 498 -29.70 -30.81 7.45
C ILE A 498 -30.57 -31.93 8.00
N ASP A 499 -30.67 -32.00 9.33
CA ASP A 499 -31.62 -32.85 9.99
C ASP A 499 -32.95 -32.49 9.34
N ASP A 500 -33.52 -33.50 8.71
CA ASP A 500 -34.85 -33.52 8.08
C ASP A 500 -35.97 -33.29 9.12
N ASP A 501 -35.60 -32.97 10.38
CA ASP A 501 -36.47 -32.84 11.54
C ASP A 501 -36.90 -31.40 11.87
N THR A 502 -36.81 -30.46 10.93
CA THR A 502 -37.56 -29.19 11.02
C THR A 502 -38.71 -29.13 10.02
N PHE A 503 -39.37 -30.26 9.77
CA PHE A 503 -40.64 -30.35 9.03
C PHE A 503 -41.86 -29.90 9.87
N ARG A 504 -41.66 -29.16 10.96
CA ARG A 504 -42.75 -28.82 11.91
C ARG A 504 -42.93 -27.34 12.25
N ILE A 505 -42.24 -26.42 11.58
CA ILE A 505 -42.55 -25.00 11.69
C ILE A 505 -42.67 -24.41 10.29
N SER A 506 -43.88 -23.97 9.96
CA SER A 506 -44.32 -23.18 8.79
C SER A 506 -45.01 -23.89 7.61
N GLU A 507 -45.99 -24.76 7.91
CA GLU A 507 -47.21 -24.86 7.06
C GLU A 507 -47.92 -23.50 6.89
N LEU A 508 -47.57 -22.50 7.71
CA LEU A 508 -48.05 -21.12 7.63
C LEU A 508 -47.38 -20.24 6.54
N LYS A 509 -46.22 -20.62 5.96
CA LYS A 509 -45.49 -19.76 5.00
C LYS A 509 -45.76 -20.06 3.51
N LEU A 510 -46.48 -21.13 3.17
CA LEU A 510 -46.78 -21.48 1.77
C LEU A 510 -47.86 -20.58 1.13
N HIS A 511 -48.63 -19.82 1.93
CA HIS A 511 -49.80 -19.08 1.44
C HIS A 511 -49.51 -17.71 0.79
N ASN A 512 -48.29 -17.20 0.94
CA ASN A 512 -47.89 -15.86 0.49
C ASN A 512 -46.86 -15.88 -0.66
N MET A 513 -46.64 -17.05 -1.25
CA MET A 513 -45.77 -17.23 -2.41
C MET A 513 -46.57 -17.74 -3.60
N GLU A 514 -46.41 -17.08 -4.74
CA GLU A 514 -46.87 -17.60 -6.03
C GLU A 514 -46.09 -18.88 -6.34
N PRO A 515 -46.73 -19.95 -6.83
CA PRO A 515 -46.04 -21.20 -7.18
C PRO A 515 -44.93 -20.95 -8.22
N ASP A 516 -43.89 -21.77 -8.12
CA ASP A 516 -42.76 -21.72 -9.04
C ASP A 516 -43.18 -22.14 -10.47
N PRO A 517 -42.74 -21.42 -11.52
CA PRO A 517 -43.05 -21.77 -12.90
C PRO A 517 -42.43 -23.13 -13.28
N LEU A 518 -43.27 -24.04 -13.79
CA LEU A 518 -42.84 -25.39 -14.18
C LEU A 518 -42.02 -25.42 -15.48
N ASP A 519 -42.20 -24.42 -16.34
CA ASP A 519 -41.63 -24.37 -17.69
C ASP A 519 -40.30 -23.60 -17.78
N LYS A 520 -39.72 -23.18 -16.64
CA LYS A 520 -38.52 -22.33 -16.61
C LYS A 520 -37.41 -22.90 -15.74
N GLU A 521 -36.18 -22.82 -16.24
CA GLU A 521 -34.98 -23.19 -15.48
C GLU A 521 -34.59 -22.10 -14.48
N ALA A 522 -34.15 -22.50 -13.29
CA ALA A 522 -33.75 -21.57 -12.24
C ALA A 522 -32.26 -21.22 -12.34
N GLY A 523 -31.95 -20.02 -12.85
CA GLY A 523 -30.57 -19.53 -12.95
C GLY A 523 -29.92 -19.23 -11.59
N ILE A 524 -30.71 -18.87 -10.57
CA ILE A 524 -30.25 -18.73 -9.18
C ILE A 524 -31.21 -19.48 -8.24
N GLN A 525 -30.67 -20.37 -7.40
CA GLN A 525 -31.42 -21.04 -6.33
C GLN A 525 -30.76 -20.75 -4.97
N ILE A 526 -31.51 -20.15 -4.06
CA ILE A 526 -31.05 -19.82 -2.71
C ILE A 526 -31.61 -20.84 -1.72
N LYS A 527 -30.72 -21.53 -0.99
CA LYS A 527 -31.05 -22.60 -0.04
C LYS A 527 -30.67 -22.19 1.38
N ASN A 528 -31.65 -21.69 2.15
CA ASN A 528 -31.51 -21.32 3.57
C ASN A 528 -30.35 -20.35 3.86
N LEU A 529 -30.14 -19.37 2.98
CA LEU A 529 -28.99 -18.48 3.06
C LEU A 529 -29.10 -17.55 4.28
N ARG A 530 -28.11 -17.60 5.17
CA ARG A 530 -28.12 -16.87 6.45
C ARG A 530 -26.83 -16.12 6.67
N LYS A 531 -26.92 -14.88 7.18
CA LYS A 531 -25.75 -14.06 7.55
C LYS A 531 -25.89 -13.43 8.93
N VAL A 532 -24.88 -13.67 9.75
CA VAL A 532 -24.66 -12.98 11.04
C VAL A 532 -23.31 -12.28 10.98
N TYR A 533 -23.30 -10.99 11.30
CA TYR A 533 -22.08 -10.19 11.39
C TYR A 533 -21.43 -10.34 12.77
N SER A 534 -20.15 -9.95 12.91
CA SER A 534 -19.38 -10.11 14.16
C SER A 534 -20.00 -9.41 15.37
N ASN A 535 -20.79 -8.37 15.14
CA ASN A 535 -21.59 -7.67 16.15
C ASN A 535 -22.88 -8.42 16.55
N LYS A 536 -23.01 -9.72 16.19
CA LYS A 536 -24.18 -10.59 16.39
C LYS A 536 -25.46 -10.12 15.68
N LYS A 537 -25.40 -9.08 14.85
CA LYS A 537 -26.56 -8.65 14.06
C LYS A 537 -26.86 -9.67 12.97
N VAL A 538 -28.06 -10.24 13.01
CA VAL A 538 -28.57 -11.13 11.95
C VAL A 538 -29.07 -10.26 10.81
N ALA A 539 -28.40 -10.31 9.66
CA ALA A 539 -28.76 -9.50 8.49
C ALA A 539 -29.65 -10.26 7.50
N VAL A 540 -29.53 -11.58 7.45
CA VAL A 540 -30.40 -12.47 6.67
C VAL A 540 -30.69 -13.70 7.53
N LYS A 541 -31.97 -14.00 7.77
CA LYS A 541 -32.46 -14.99 8.75
C LYS A 541 -32.59 -16.41 8.20
N GLY A 542 -32.46 -16.62 6.88
CA GLY A 542 -32.57 -17.94 6.23
C GLY A 542 -33.34 -17.88 4.92
N LEU A 543 -32.88 -17.07 3.97
CA LEU A 543 -33.57 -16.80 2.72
C LEU A 543 -33.69 -18.06 1.85
N ARG A 544 -34.90 -18.33 1.32
CA ARG A 544 -35.18 -19.34 0.29
C ARG A 544 -35.85 -18.64 -0.88
N LEU A 545 -35.23 -18.65 -2.05
CA LEU A 545 -35.74 -17.96 -3.23
C LEU A 545 -35.15 -18.57 -4.50
N ASN A 546 -36.01 -18.83 -5.48
CA ASN A 546 -35.64 -19.28 -6.82
C ASN A 546 -35.88 -18.16 -7.83
N MET A 547 -34.94 -17.95 -8.74
CA MET A 547 -34.98 -16.94 -9.80
C MET A 547 -34.75 -17.63 -11.14
N TYR A 548 -35.52 -17.25 -12.15
CA TYR A 548 -35.63 -18.01 -13.40
C TYR A 548 -34.99 -17.31 -14.59
N GLU A 549 -34.65 -18.09 -15.62
CA GLU A 549 -34.26 -17.53 -16.92
C GLU A 549 -35.43 -16.77 -17.58
N ASP A 550 -35.09 -15.78 -18.41
CA ASP A 550 -36.04 -14.86 -19.06
C ASP A 550 -36.90 -14.04 -18.09
N GLN A 551 -36.42 -13.82 -16.86
CA GLN A 551 -37.15 -13.03 -15.84
C GLN A 551 -36.25 -12.03 -15.13
N ILE A 552 -36.84 -10.87 -14.84
CA ILE A 552 -36.32 -9.91 -13.88
C ILE A 552 -36.99 -10.17 -12.53
N THR A 553 -36.22 -10.68 -11.56
CA THR A 553 -36.67 -10.81 -10.18
C THR A 553 -36.26 -9.56 -9.41
N VAL A 554 -37.21 -8.88 -8.78
CA VAL A 554 -36.97 -7.66 -8.00
C VAL A 554 -37.04 -7.97 -6.52
N LEU A 555 -35.92 -7.74 -5.81
CA LEU A 555 -35.85 -7.82 -4.35
C LEU A 555 -36.16 -6.44 -3.76
N LEU A 556 -37.39 -6.29 -3.27
CA LEU A 556 -37.94 -5.06 -2.69
C LEU A 556 -37.83 -5.12 -1.15
N GLY A 557 -37.53 -3.99 -0.52
CA GLY A 557 -37.43 -3.90 0.93
C GLY A 557 -37.00 -2.51 1.40
N HIS A 558 -37.20 -2.18 2.67
CA HIS A 558 -36.68 -0.93 3.24
C HIS A 558 -35.15 -0.96 3.37
N ASN A 559 -34.54 0.18 3.69
CA ASN A 559 -33.11 0.25 3.98
C ASN A 559 -32.81 -0.54 5.26
N GLY A 560 -31.82 -1.43 5.20
CA GLY A 560 -31.50 -2.34 6.30
C GLY A 560 -32.24 -3.68 6.30
N ALA A 561 -33.13 -3.95 5.32
CA ALA A 561 -33.86 -5.22 5.22
C ALA A 561 -32.97 -6.44 4.90
N GLY A 562 -31.72 -6.26 4.45
CA GLY A 562 -30.79 -7.34 4.12
C GLY A 562 -30.52 -7.54 2.61
N LYS A 563 -31.06 -6.68 1.74
CA LYS A 563 -30.94 -6.75 0.26
C LYS A 563 -29.48 -6.80 -0.23
N THR A 564 -28.70 -5.76 0.07
CA THR A 564 -27.27 -5.66 -0.31
C THR A 564 -26.42 -6.76 0.33
N THR A 565 -26.77 -7.22 1.54
CA THR A 565 -26.07 -8.35 2.19
C THR A 565 -26.33 -9.66 1.45
N THR A 566 -27.57 -9.89 0.98
CA THR A 566 -27.90 -11.02 0.11
C THR A 566 -27.12 -10.96 -1.19
N MET A 567 -27.07 -9.80 -1.83
CA MET A 567 -26.32 -9.58 -3.06
C MET A 567 -24.81 -9.84 -2.89
N SER A 568 -24.24 -9.39 -1.77
CA SER A 568 -22.83 -9.59 -1.43
C SER A 568 -22.48 -11.06 -1.16
N MET A 569 -23.45 -11.85 -0.69
CA MET A 569 -23.26 -13.31 -0.54
C MET A 569 -23.31 -14.03 -1.88
N LEU A 570 -24.26 -13.67 -2.76
CA LEU A 570 -24.39 -14.28 -4.09
C LEU A 570 -23.18 -14.00 -4.99
N THR A 571 -22.56 -12.82 -4.86
CA THR A 571 -21.33 -12.44 -5.58
C THR A 571 -20.05 -13.04 -4.98
N GLY A 572 -20.15 -13.68 -3.81
CA GLY A 572 -19.01 -14.21 -3.06
C GLY A 572 -18.07 -13.13 -2.49
N MET A 573 -18.55 -11.89 -2.34
CA MET A 573 -17.82 -10.84 -1.59
C MET A 573 -17.83 -11.14 -0.09
N ILE A 574 -18.95 -11.67 0.43
CA ILE A 574 -19.15 -12.02 1.83
C ILE A 574 -19.54 -13.51 1.90
N PRO A 575 -18.96 -14.34 2.78
CA PRO A 575 -19.33 -15.74 2.84
C PRO A 575 -20.62 -15.85 3.70
N PRO A 576 -21.54 -16.75 3.34
CA PRO A 576 -22.70 -17.03 4.18
C PRO A 576 -22.25 -17.63 5.52
N THR A 577 -22.98 -17.31 6.59
CA THR A 577 -22.77 -17.95 7.91
C THR A 577 -23.30 -19.38 7.90
N SER A 578 -24.45 -19.60 7.29
CA SER A 578 -25.03 -20.92 7.03
C SER A 578 -25.90 -20.88 5.76
N GLY A 579 -26.26 -22.06 5.24
CA GLY A 579 -26.92 -22.18 3.93
C GLY A 579 -25.97 -22.06 2.75
N THR A 580 -26.53 -22.12 1.54
CA THR A 580 -25.80 -22.00 0.27
C THR A 580 -26.69 -21.43 -0.84
N ALA A 581 -26.09 -21.10 -1.98
CA ALA A 581 -26.82 -20.77 -3.21
C ALA A 581 -26.13 -21.42 -4.42
N THR A 582 -26.92 -21.84 -5.40
CA THR A 582 -26.42 -22.38 -6.67
C THR A 582 -26.78 -21.43 -7.82
N ILE A 583 -25.79 -21.07 -8.63
CA ILE A 583 -25.92 -20.19 -9.80
C ILE A 583 -25.47 -20.98 -11.02
N ASN A 584 -26.36 -21.24 -11.98
CA ASN A 584 -26.11 -22.14 -13.12
C ASN A 584 -25.45 -23.48 -12.70
N ASP A 585 -26.06 -24.16 -11.72
CA ASP A 585 -25.59 -25.43 -11.12
C ASP A 585 -24.24 -25.39 -10.38
N LYS A 586 -23.67 -24.20 -10.17
CA LYS A 586 -22.42 -24.02 -9.41
C LYS A 586 -22.71 -23.41 -8.05
N ASP A 587 -22.19 -24.03 -7.00
CA ASP A 587 -22.41 -23.60 -5.63
C ASP A 587 -21.42 -22.50 -5.21
N ILE A 588 -21.92 -21.39 -4.65
CA ILE A 588 -21.12 -20.21 -4.25
C ILE A 588 -20.06 -20.51 -3.18
N ARG A 589 -20.16 -21.61 -2.43
CA ARG A 589 -19.21 -22.03 -1.40
C ARG A 589 -18.12 -22.94 -1.94
N THR A 590 -18.44 -23.76 -2.95
CA THR A 590 -17.51 -24.78 -3.46
C THR A 590 -16.84 -24.39 -4.78
N ASP A 591 -17.56 -23.71 -5.68
CA ASP A 591 -17.08 -23.30 -7.00
C ASP A 591 -17.45 -21.84 -7.33
N ILE A 592 -16.92 -20.90 -6.54
CA ILE A 592 -17.17 -19.46 -6.76
C ILE A 592 -16.54 -18.93 -8.06
N ASP A 593 -15.42 -19.49 -8.49
CA ASP A 593 -14.74 -19.06 -9.72
C ASP A 593 -15.60 -19.42 -10.94
N GLY A 594 -16.18 -20.62 -10.94
CA GLY A 594 -17.12 -21.02 -11.97
C GLY A 594 -18.42 -20.22 -11.97
N VAL A 595 -18.91 -19.77 -10.81
CA VAL A 595 -20.05 -18.83 -10.71
C VAL A 595 -19.71 -17.50 -11.37
N ARG A 596 -18.54 -16.94 -11.05
CA ARG A 596 -18.07 -15.62 -11.52
C ARG A 596 -17.89 -15.51 -13.02
N ASP A 597 -17.55 -16.62 -13.70
CA ASP A 597 -17.42 -16.66 -15.16
C ASP A 597 -18.72 -16.28 -15.90
N SER A 598 -19.89 -16.55 -15.30
CA SER A 598 -21.20 -16.28 -15.91
C SER A 598 -21.98 -15.14 -15.26
N LEU A 599 -21.38 -14.50 -14.24
CA LEU A 599 -22.00 -13.48 -13.40
C LEU A 599 -21.70 -12.06 -13.89
N GLY A 600 -22.73 -11.24 -14.05
CA GLY A 600 -22.65 -9.78 -14.20
C GLY A 600 -23.00 -9.10 -12.89
N LEU A 601 -22.24 -8.08 -12.51
CA LEU A 601 -22.55 -7.24 -11.34
C LEU A 601 -22.57 -5.77 -11.73
N CYS A 602 -23.66 -5.08 -11.41
CA CYS A 602 -23.73 -3.63 -11.34
C CYS A 602 -23.92 -3.22 -9.87
N PRO A 603 -22.85 -2.74 -9.20
CA PRO A 603 -22.90 -2.34 -7.80
C PRO A 603 -23.64 -1.01 -7.61
N GLN A 604 -23.93 -0.61 -6.36
CA GLN A 604 -24.63 0.64 -6.05
C GLN A 604 -23.87 1.89 -6.54
N HIS A 605 -22.55 1.92 -6.39
CA HIS A 605 -21.70 2.99 -6.91
C HIS A 605 -21.07 2.60 -8.26
N ASN A 606 -20.76 3.58 -9.10
CA ASN A 606 -20.20 3.32 -10.43
C ASN A 606 -18.71 2.96 -10.33
N ILE A 607 -18.37 1.68 -10.51
CA ILE A 607 -16.99 1.20 -10.53
C ILE A 607 -16.45 1.26 -11.96
N LEU A 608 -15.96 2.44 -12.35
CA LEU A 608 -15.44 2.72 -13.69
C LEU A 608 -13.99 3.20 -13.63
N PHE A 609 -13.23 2.94 -14.70
CA PHE A 609 -11.90 3.50 -14.88
C PHE A 609 -12.04 4.90 -15.50
N ASP A 610 -11.73 5.94 -14.74
CA ASP A 610 -11.93 7.34 -15.14
C ASP A 610 -11.25 7.69 -16.49
N GLU A 611 -10.11 7.06 -16.75
CA GLU A 611 -9.27 7.32 -17.91
C GLU A 611 -9.71 6.54 -19.14
N LEU A 612 -10.42 5.42 -19.01
CA LEU A 612 -10.86 4.58 -20.13
C LEU A 612 -12.08 5.18 -20.84
N THR A 613 -12.18 4.97 -22.15
CA THR A 613 -13.33 5.39 -22.95
C THR A 613 -14.51 4.42 -22.82
N VAL A 614 -15.73 4.84 -23.22
CA VAL A 614 -16.91 3.96 -23.26
C VAL A 614 -16.62 2.68 -24.04
N LYS A 615 -16.05 2.82 -25.25
CA LYS A 615 -15.62 1.69 -26.08
C LYS A 615 -14.63 0.77 -25.39
N GLU A 616 -13.63 1.33 -24.70
CA GLU A 616 -12.59 0.55 -24.03
C GLU A 616 -13.12 -0.20 -22.81
N HIS A 617 -14.06 0.38 -22.06
CA HIS A 617 -14.71 -0.32 -20.96
C HIS A 617 -15.43 -1.56 -21.45
N ILE A 618 -16.30 -1.41 -22.46
CA ILE A 618 -17.05 -2.54 -23.01
C ILE A 618 -16.08 -3.56 -23.61
N THR A 619 -15.05 -3.11 -24.34
CA THR A 619 -14.00 -3.99 -24.89
C THR A 619 -13.27 -4.77 -23.80
N PHE A 620 -12.88 -4.12 -22.71
CA PHE A 620 -12.14 -4.72 -21.61
C PHE A 620 -12.99 -5.80 -20.92
N PHE A 621 -14.20 -5.46 -20.48
CA PHE A 621 -15.05 -6.40 -19.74
C PHE A 621 -15.61 -7.53 -20.60
N SER A 622 -15.88 -7.29 -21.90
CA SER A 622 -16.30 -8.34 -22.83
C SER A 622 -15.19 -9.37 -23.07
N ARG A 623 -13.95 -8.89 -23.25
CA ARG A 623 -12.78 -9.78 -23.37
C ARG A 623 -12.46 -10.50 -22.07
N LEU A 624 -12.71 -9.85 -20.93
CA LEU A 624 -12.49 -10.47 -19.63
C LEU A 624 -13.37 -11.71 -19.44
N LYS A 625 -14.64 -11.63 -19.87
CA LYS A 625 -15.61 -12.73 -19.85
C LYS A 625 -15.43 -13.74 -21.00
N GLY A 626 -14.48 -13.50 -21.89
CA GLY A 626 -14.00 -14.47 -22.86
C GLY A 626 -14.52 -14.36 -24.28
N LEU A 627 -15.10 -13.21 -24.67
CA LEU A 627 -15.39 -12.96 -26.08
C LEU A 627 -14.12 -12.78 -26.92
N ARG A 628 -14.19 -13.31 -28.14
CA ARG A 628 -13.09 -13.21 -29.11
C ARG A 628 -13.02 -11.79 -29.68
N LYS A 629 -11.82 -11.37 -30.10
CA LYS A 629 -11.58 -10.01 -30.63
C LYS A 629 -12.53 -9.59 -31.76
N GLN A 630 -12.97 -10.55 -32.58
CA GLN A 630 -13.88 -10.32 -33.71
C GLN A 630 -15.30 -9.98 -33.23
N GLU A 631 -15.79 -10.66 -32.20
CA GLU A 631 -17.15 -10.50 -31.66
C GLU A 631 -17.29 -9.24 -30.80
N VAL A 632 -16.20 -8.85 -30.12
CA VAL A 632 -16.17 -7.68 -29.23
C VAL A 632 -16.56 -6.39 -29.95
N THR A 633 -16.23 -6.24 -31.24
CA THR A 633 -16.58 -5.03 -31.98
C THR A 633 -18.09 -4.93 -32.22
N ALA A 634 -18.75 -6.06 -32.50
CA ALA A 634 -20.19 -6.11 -32.64
C ALA A 634 -20.88 -5.86 -31.28
N GLU A 635 -20.34 -6.41 -30.20
CA GLU A 635 -20.85 -6.21 -28.85
C GLU A 635 -20.71 -4.77 -28.36
N VAL A 636 -19.58 -4.11 -28.65
CA VAL A 636 -19.40 -2.67 -28.39
C VAL A 636 -20.48 -1.86 -29.11
N ASN A 637 -20.68 -2.09 -30.41
CA ASN A 637 -21.68 -1.33 -31.17
C ASN A 637 -23.09 -1.55 -30.63
N LYS A 638 -23.45 -2.81 -30.32
CA LYS A 638 -24.74 -3.18 -29.72
C LYS A 638 -25.00 -2.40 -28.42
N TYR A 639 -24.07 -2.47 -27.45
CA TYR A 639 -24.30 -1.85 -26.15
C TYR A 639 -24.20 -0.33 -26.19
N VAL A 640 -23.33 0.24 -27.02
CA VAL A 640 -23.22 1.71 -27.21
C VAL A 640 -24.51 2.29 -27.79
N GLU A 641 -25.18 1.56 -28.68
CA GLU A 641 -26.49 1.93 -29.22
C GLU A 641 -27.59 1.78 -28.17
N LEU A 642 -27.64 0.65 -27.45
CA LEU A 642 -28.64 0.41 -26.39
C LEU A 642 -28.59 1.42 -25.24
N ILE A 643 -27.40 1.89 -24.85
CA ILE A 643 -27.24 2.91 -23.80
C ILE A 643 -27.34 4.35 -24.33
N GLU A 644 -27.55 4.54 -25.63
CA GLU A 644 -27.62 5.85 -26.29
C GLU A 644 -26.35 6.71 -26.05
N LEU A 645 -25.16 6.09 -26.13
CA LEU A 645 -23.87 6.79 -25.98
C LEU A 645 -23.01 6.75 -27.25
N LYS A 646 -23.63 6.58 -28.43
CA LYS A 646 -22.94 6.52 -29.72
C LYS A 646 -22.02 7.72 -29.96
N ASP A 647 -22.52 8.93 -29.69
CA ASP A 647 -21.75 10.17 -29.86
C ASP A 647 -20.61 10.33 -28.84
N LYS A 648 -20.69 9.63 -27.71
CA LYS A 648 -19.70 9.63 -26.63
C LYS A 648 -18.90 8.33 -26.54
N MET A 649 -18.92 7.51 -27.59
CA MET A 649 -18.25 6.20 -27.62
C MET A 649 -16.73 6.31 -27.34
N ASN A 650 -16.09 7.38 -27.80
CA ASN A 650 -14.66 7.65 -27.60
C ASN A 650 -14.38 8.62 -26.44
N ALA A 651 -15.42 9.07 -25.71
CA ALA A 651 -15.25 9.94 -24.55
C ALA A 651 -14.78 9.14 -23.34
N GLN A 652 -13.89 9.73 -22.53
CA GLN A 652 -13.42 9.14 -21.28
C GLN A 652 -14.52 9.14 -20.23
N SER A 653 -14.60 8.09 -19.41
CA SER A 653 -15.68 7.94 -18.43
C SER A 653 -15.74 9.11 -17.44
N LYS A 654 -14.60 9.72 -17.06
CA LYS A 654 -14.58 10.92 -16.20
C LYS A 654 -15.40 12.11 -16.72
N THR A 655 -15.57 12.21 -18.04
CA THR A 655 -16.31 13.31 -18.70
C THR A 655 -17.81 13.05 -18.84
N LEU A 656 -18.26 11.84 -18.50
CA LEU A 656 -19.67 11.46 -18.57
C LEU A 656 -20.45 12.02 -17.36
N SER A 657 -21.74 12.36 -17.57
CA SER A 657 -22.64 12.72 -16.45
C SER A 657 -22.91 11.50 -15.56
N GLY A 658 -23.42 11.72 -14.35
CA GLY A 658 -23.75 10.64 -13.41
C GLY A 658 -24.66 9.56 -14.02
N GLY A 659 -25.75 9.97 -14.69
CA GLY A 659 -26.65 9.06 -15.40
C GLY A 659 -25.98 8.30 -16.55
N MET A 660 -25.09 8.95 -17.32
CA MET A 660 -24.33 8.29 -18.39
C MET A 660 -23.34 7.26 -17.84
N LYS A 661 -22.66 7.56 -16.72
CA LYS A 661 -21.80 6.61 -16.00
C LYS A 661 -22.61 5.41 -15.51
N ARG A 662 -23.83 5.65 -15.02
CA ARG A 662 -24.73 4.58 -14.56
C ARG A 662 -25.16 3.66 -15.69
N LYS A 663 -25.57 4.23 -16.84
CA LYS A 663 -25.88 3.46 -18.06
C LYS A 663 -24.70 2.60 -18.51
N LEU A 664 -23.49 3.16 -18.50
CA LEU A 664 -22.26 2.41 -18.82
C LEU A 664 -22.00 1.27 -17.82
N SER A 665 -22.16 1.52 -16.52
CA SER A 665 -21.99 0.50 -15.46
C SER A 665 -22.94 -0.69 -15.65
N VAL A 666 -24.21 -0.42 -15.98
CA VAL A 666 -25.19 -1.48 -16.24
C VAL A 666 -24.84 -2.22 -17.54
N ALA A 667 -24.45 -1.52 -18.61
CA ALA A 667 -23.99 -2.19 -19.83
C ALA A 667 -22.82 -3.15 -19.58
N ILE A 668 -21.80 -2.71 -18.82
CA ILE A 668 -20.65 -3.55 -18.44
C ILE A 668 -21.09 -4.85 -17.75
N SER A 669 -22.13 -4.79 -16.90
CA SER A 669 -22.65 -5.98 -16.23
C SER A 669 -23.33 -6.98 -17.18
N LEU A 670 -23.90 -6.48 -18.29
CA LEU A 670 -24.62 -7.28 -19.30
C LEU A 670 -23.70 -7.85 -20.39
N CYS A 671 -22.62 -7.13 -20.71
CA CYS A 671 -21.60 -7.56 -21.67
C CYS A 671 -21.01 -8.92 -21.30
N GLY A 672 -20.35 -9.57 -22.25
CA GLY A 672 -19.64 -10.82 -22.00
C GLY A 672 -20.49 -12.09 -22.13
N GLY A 673 -21.74 -11.98 -22.59
CA GLY A 673 -22.69 -13.11 -22.57
C GLY A 673 -23.10 -13.55 -21.16
N SER A 674 -23.11 -12.62 -20.19
CA SER A 674 -23.49 -12.89 -18.80
C SER A 674 -24.89 -13.48 -18.72
N LYS A 675 -25.03 -14.71 -18.21
CA LYS A 675 -26.34 -15.39 -18.05
C LYS A 675 -27.08 -14.87 -16.82
N VAL A 676 -26.35 -14.57 -15.76
CA VAL A 676 -26.91 -14.10 -14.49
C VAL A 676 -26.40 -12.70 -14.22
N VAL A 677 -27.29 -11.74 -14.02
CA VAL A 677 -26.93 -10.33 -13.82
C VAL A 677 -27.55 -9.80 -12.55
N LEU A 678 -26.71 -9.20 -11.71
CA LEU A 678 -27.04 -8.69 -10.40
C LEU A 678 -26.93 -7.17 -10.42
N CYS A 679 -28.04 -6.47 -10.21
CA CYS A 679 -28.10 -5.01 -10.21
C CYS A 679 -28.50 -4.52 -8.82
N ASP A 680 -27.58 -3.84 -8.13
CA ASP A 680 -27.83 -3.25 -6.81
C ASP A 680 -28.22 -1.77 -6.95
N GLU A 681 -29.50 -1.47 -6.76
CA GLU A 681 -30.12 -0.14 -6.89
C GLU A 681 -29.68 0.65 -8.15
N PRO A 682 -29.91 0.12 -9.37
CA PRO A 682 -29.35 0.68 -10.60
C PRO A 682 -29.90 2.07 -10.97
N THR A 683 -31.06 2.47 -10.47
CA THR A 683 -31.73 3.74 -10.80
C THR A 683 -31.52 4.85 -9.78
N SER A 684 -30.84 4.55 -8.67
CA SER A 684 -30.60 5.51 -7.59
C SER A 684 -29.77 6.70 -8.09
N GLY A 685 -30.25 7.92 -7.83
CA GLY A 685 -29.59 9.16 -8.23
C GLY A 685 -29.67 9.50 -9.74
N MET A 686 -30.52 8.82 -10.51
CA MET A 686 -30.78 9.14 -11.92
C MET A 686 -31.99 10.05 -12.10
N ASP A 687 -31.95 10.92 -13.13
CA ASP A 687 -33.10 11.68 -13.57
C ASP A 687 -34.18 10.76 -14.20
N PRO A 688 -35.47 11.18 -14.22
CA PRO A 688 -36.56 10.33 -14.71
C PRO A 688 -36.39 9.83 -16.14
N SER A 689 -35.78 10.63 -17.02
CA SER A 689 -35.56 10.25 -18.42
C SER A 689 -34.51 9.14 -18.52
N ALA A 690 -33.36 9.32 -17.85
CA ALA A 690 -32.31 8.31 -17.83
C ALA A 690 -32.75 7.01 -17.13
N ARG A 691 -33.64 7.09 -16.13
CA ARG A 691 -34.26 5.92 -15.49
C ARG A 691 -35.07 5.09 -16.49
N ARG A 692 -35.95 5.73 -17.28
CA ARG A 692 -36.75 5.03 -18.30
C ARG A 692 -35.88 4.36 -19.35
N ALA A 693 -34.85 5.06 -19.85
CA ALA A 693 -33.91 4.47 -20.81
C ALA A 693 -33.19 3.23 -20.24
N LEU A 694 -32.90 3.23 -18.93
CA LEU A 694 -32.32 2.07 -18.26
C LEU A 694 -33.31 0.91 -18.15
N TRP A 695 -34.58 1.20 -17.84
CA TRP A 695 -35.64 0.21 -17.79
C TRP A 695 -35.83 -0.47 -19.15
N ASP A 696 -35.86 0.31 -20.22
CA ASP A 696 -35.95 -0.19 -21.60
C ASP A 696 -34.78 -1.10 -21.95
N LEU A 697 -33.57 -0.75 -21.49
CA LEU A 697 -32.37 -1.56 -21.68
C LEU A 697 -32.47 -2.90 -20.95
N LEU A 698 -32.86 -2.92 -19.67
CA LEU A 698 -33.02 -4.16 -18.90
C LEU A 698 -34.12 -5.05 -19.50
N MET A 699 -35.24 -4.47 -19.93
CA MET A 699 -36.33 -5.19 -20.58
C MET A 699 -35.93 -5.80 -21.92
N LYS A 700 -35.14 -5.10 -22.74
CA LYS A 700 -34.61 -5.63 -24.01
C LYS A 700 -33.58 -6.75 -23.80
N GLU A 701 -32.80 -6.67 -22.74
CA GLU A 701 -31.69 -7.57 -22.46
C GLU A 701 -32.05 -8.72 -21.49
N LYS A 702 -33.32 -8.87 -21.10
CA LYS A 702 -33.78 -9.95 -20.20
C LYS A 702 -33.84 -11.33 -20.85
N GLN A 703 -33.98 -11.39 -22.18
CA GLN A 703 -34.07 -12.66 -22.89
C GLN A 703 -32.74 -13.42 -22.83
N GLY A 704 -32.78 -14.70 -22.48
CA GLY A 704 -31.64 -15.57 -22.23
C GLY A 704 -30.90 -15.27 -20.93
N ARG A 705 -31.49 -14.52 -19.99
CA ARG A 705 -30.85 -14.12 -18.73
C ARG A 705 -31.75 -14.22 -17.51
N THR A 706 -31.12 -14.44 -16.35
CA THR A 706 -31.72 -14.25 -15.03
C THR A 706 -31.20 -12.95 -14.44
N ILE A 707 -32.07 -11.95 -14.26
CA ILE A 707 -31.68 -10.66 -13.71
C ILE A 707 -32.26 -10.52 -12.30
N LEU A 708 -31.39 -10.27 -11.31
CA LEU A 708 -31.79 -9.89 -9.97
C LEU A 708 -31.58 -8.39 -9.78
N LEU A 709 -32.65 -7.68 -9.49
CA LEU A 709 -32.67 -6.25 -9.27
C LEU A 709 -32.99 -5.97 -7.80
N THR A 710 -32.17 -5.20 -7.08
CA THR A 710 -32.60 -4.61 -5.80
C THR A 710 -33.08 -3.20 -6.05
N THR A 711 -34.20 -2.83 -5.44
CA THR A 711 -34.66 -1.45 -5.45
C THR A 711 -35.47 -1.18 -4.19
N HIS A 712 -35.62 0.10 -3.87
CA HIS A 712 -36.60 0.59 -2.88
C HIS A 712 -37.71 1.40 -3.57
N PHE A 713 -37.67 1.53 -4.90
CA PHE A 713 -38.66 2.23 -5.70
C PHE A 713 -39.73 1.23 -6.18
N MET A 714 -40.96 1.40 -5.71
CA MET A 714 -42.07 0.48 -6.01
C MET A 714 -42.54 0.60 -7.46
N ASP A 715 -42.46 1.78 -8.07
CA ASP A 715 -42.72 2.01 -9.50
C ASP A 715 -41.75 1.22 -10.38
N GLU A 716 -40.47 1.18 -10.03
CA GLU A 716 -39.47 0.37 -10.71
C GLU A 716 -39.77 -1.13 -10.61
N ALA A 717 -40.14 -1.59 -9.42
CA ALA A 717 -40.50 -2.99 -9.19
C ALA A 717 -41.75 -3.40 -9.99
N ASP A 718 -42.74 -2.51 -10.12
CA ASP A 718 -43.98 -2.76 -10.87
C ASP A 718 -43.73 -2.87 -12.38
N VAL A 719 -42.86 -2.00 -12.92
CA VAL A 719 -42.59 -1.94 -14.36
C VAL A 719 -41.62 -3.03 -14.81
N LEU A 720 -40.56 -3.28 -14.03
CA LEU A 720 -39.50 -4.23 -14.41
C LEU A 720 -39.74 -5.65 -13.91
N GLY A 721 -40.42 -5.81 -12.78
CA GLY A 721 -40.48 -7.10 -12.09
C GLY A 721 -41.43 -8.08 -12.75
N ASP A 722 -40.88 -9.14 -13.36
CA ASP A 722 -41.65 -10.33 -13.68
C ASP A 722 -42.05 -11.07 -12.39
N ARG A 723 -41.18 -11.02 -11.36
CA ARG A 723 -41.43 -11.53 -10.01
C ARG A 723 -40.85 -10.59 -8.97
N ILE A 724 -41.60 -10.27 -7.92
CA ILE A 724 -41.18 -9.40 -6.82
C ILE A 724 -41.06 -10.24 -5.54
N ALA A 725 -39.94 -10.11 -4.85
CA ALA A 725 -39.68 -10.68 -3.54
C ALA A 725 -39.61 -9.55 -2.51
N ILE A 726 -40.54 -9.52 -1.56
CA ILE A 726 -40.57 -8.49 -0.51
C ILE A 726 -39.84 -9.00 0.73
N MET A 727 -38.79 -8.29 1.13
CA MET A 727 -37.93 -8.60 2.27
C MET A 727 -38.08 -7.54 3.36
N ALA A 728 -38.26 -7.99 4.60
CA ALA A 728 -38.31 -7.14 5.79
C ALA A 728 -37.55 -7.82 6.93
N GLU A 729 -36.74 -7.05 7.67
CA GLU A 729 -35.96 -7.52 8.81
C GLU A 729 -35.14 -8.80 8.61
N GLY A 730 -34.54 -8.97 7.43
CA GLY A 730 -33.72 -10.14 7.13
C GLY A 730 -34.50 -11.38 6.70
N ASP A 731 -35.83 -11.35 6.64
CA ASP A 731 -36.67 -12.47 6.22
C ASP A 731 -37.51 -12.16 4.97
N LEU A 732 -37.85 -13.19 4.22
CA LEU A 732 -38.69 -13.11 3.04
C LEU A 732 -40.17 -13.21 3.44
N LYS A 733 -40.95 -12.18 3.12
CA LYS A 733 -42.35 -12.07 3.55
C LYS A 733 -43.32 -12.61 2.50
N CYS A 734 -43.13 -12.25 1.24
CA CYS A 734 -43.93 -12.73 0.12
C CYS A 734 -43.15 -12.69 -1.19
N VAL A 735 -43.57 -13.52 -2.15
CA VAL A 735 -42.99 -13.60 -3.50
C VAL A 735 -44.09 -13.80 -4.52
N GLY A 736 -44.06 -13.07 -5.63
CA GLY A 736 -44.93 -13.33 -6.77
C GLY A 736 -44.89 -12.20 -7.80
N SER A 737 -45.63 -12.37 -8.88
CA SER A 737 -45.84 -11.34 -9.89
C SER A 737 -46.48 -10.09 -9.26
N PRO A 738 -46.24 -8.88 -9.82
CA PRO A 738 -46.89 -7.66 -9.35
C PRO A 738 -48.42 -7.81 -9.27
N PHE A 739 -49.00 -8.50 -10.26
CA PHE A 739 -50.42 -8.83 -10.30
C PHE A 739 -50.85 -9.75 -9.14
N PHE A 740 -50.11 -10.84 -8.88
CA PHE A 740 -50.40 -11.75 -7.76
C PHE A 740 -50.35 -11.01 -6.42
N LEU A 741 -49.31 -10.21 -6.19
CA LEU A 741 -49.13 -9.48 -4.94
C LEU A 741 -50.22 -8.42 -4.72
N LYS A 742 -50.56 -7.64 -5.76
CA LYS A 742 -51.67 -6.68 -5.71
C LYS A 742 -53.01 -7.36 -5.47
N LYS A 743 -53.26 -8.51 -6.10
CA LYS A 743 -54.51 -9.27 -5.90
C LYS A 743 -54.60 -9.88 -4.50
N ARG A 744 -53.48 -10.39 -3.97
CA ARG A 744 -53.43 -11.08 -2.68
C ARG A 744 -53.47 -10.13 -1.49
N PHE A 745 -52.65 -9.08 -1.53
CA PHE A 745 -52.47 -8.15 -0.41
C PHE A 745 -53.20 -6.83 -0.62
N GLY A 746 -53.51 -6.47 -1.86
CA GLY A 746 -54.23 -5.23 -2.13
C GLY A 746 -55.61 -5.20 -1.50
N VAL A 747 -56.09 -4.00 -1.28
CA VAL A 747 -57.40 -3.74 -0.68
C VAL A 747 -58.53 -3.74 -1.72
N GLY A 748 -58.16 -3.93 -3.00
CA GLY A 748 -59.06 -3.95 -4.15
C GLY A 748 -58.76 -2.78 -5.10
N TYR A 749 -59.80 -2.05 -5.48
CA TYR A 749 -59.70 -0.86 -6.32
C TYR A 749 -59.90 0.39 -5.47
N ARG A 750 -59.12 1.44 -5.69
CA ARG A 750 -59.33 2.72 -5.03
C ARG A 750 -60.11 3.63 -5.95
N LEU A 751 -61.25 4.12 -5.49
CA LEU A 751 -62.02 5.16 -6.13
C LEU A 751 -61.63 6.50 -5.49
N VAL A 752 -61.01 7.38 -6.28
CA VAL A 752 -60.69 8.75 -5.88
C VAL A 752 -61.68 9.68 -6.55
N VAL A 753 -62.37 10.51 -5.76
CA VAL A 753 -63.39 11.44 -6.22
C VAL A 753 -62.96 12.85 -5.86
N VAL A 754 -62.90 13.74 -6.84
CA VAL A 754 -62.58 15.15 -6.66
C VAL A 754 -63.86 15.92 -6.38
N LYS A 755 -63.97 16.46 -5.17
CA LYS A 755 -65.08 17.30 -4.69
C LYS A 755 -65.16 18.60 -5.48
N GLY A 756 -66.36 18.97 -5.90
CA GLY A 756 -66.70 20.33 -6.36
C GLY A 756 -67.12 21.22 -5.19
N ASP A 757 -67.42 22.49 -5.47
CA ASP A 757 -67.79 23.47 -4.44
C ASP A 757 -69.05 23.04 -3.68
N ARG A 758 -68.92 22.82 -2.35
CA ARG A 758 -69.99 22.35 -1.44
C ARG A 758 -70.46 20.91 -1.69
N CYS A 759 -69.56 20.00 -2.09
CA CYS A 759 -69.79 18.55 -2.08
C CYS A 759 -69.99 18.03 -0.64
N ASP A 760 -71.00 17.17 -0.44
CA ASP A 760 -71.25 16.49 0.83
C ASP A 760 -70.79 15.02 0.74
N PRO A 761 -69.73 14.61 1.48
CA PRO A 761 -69.22 13.25 1.46
C PRO A 761 -70.25 12.17 1.85
N GLU A 762 -71.24 12.50 2.68
CA GLU A 762 -72.24 11.51 3.12
C GLU A 762 -73.18 11.10 1.99
N ASN A 763 -73.57 12.04 1.11
CA ASN A 763 -74.44 11.73 -0.03
C ASN A 763 -73.77 10.77 -1.02
N LEU A 764 -72.47 10.98 -1.28
CA LEU A 764 -71.68 10.07 -2.10
C LEU A 764 -71.50 8.71 -1.43
N THR A 765 -71.21 8.69 -0.12
CA THR A 765 -71.07 7.44 0.64
C THR A 765 -72.37 6.64 0.66
N ASN A 766 -73.52 7.30 0.81
CA ASN A 766 -74.84 6.67 0.80
C ASN A 766 -75.19 6.07 -0.57
N LEU A 767 -74.81 6.75 -1.66
CA LEU A 767 -74.95 6.21 -3.02
C LEU A 767 -74.09 4.96 -3.21
N LEU A 768 -72.85 4.97 -2.72
CA LEU A 768 -71.96 3.81 -2.79
C LEU A 768 -72.46 2.64 -1.91
N ARG A 769 -73.05 2.92 -0.74
CA ARG A 769 -73.63 1.92 0.18
C ARG A 769 -74.77 1.11 -0.43
N LYS A 770 -75.48 1.67 -1.42
CA LYS A 770 -76.51 0.94 -2.20
C LYS A 770 -75.94 -0.32 -2.87
N TYR A 771 -74.67 -0.26 -3.26
CA TYR A 771 -73.99 -1.35 -3.97
C TYR A 771 -72.98 -2.10 -3.10
N ILE A 772 -72.31 -1.41 -2.18
CA ILE A 772 -71.29 -1.98 -1.29
C ILE A 772 -71.66 -1.62 0.16
N PRO A 773 -72.31 -2.52 0.91
CA PRO A 773 -72.85 -2.21 2.24
C PRO A 773 -71.79 -1.73 3.25
N ASP A 774 -70.58 -2.27 3.16
CA ASP A 774 -69.48 -2.04 4.12
C ASP A 774 -68.57 -0.85 3.73
N ILE A 775 -68.97 -0.05 2.73
CA ILE A 775 -68.12 1.03 2.23
C ILE A 775 -68.11 2.25 3.18
N HIS A 776 -66.91 2.79 3.38
CA HIS A 776 -66.64 3.97 4.18
C HIS A 776 -65.57 4.83 3.49
N VAL A 777 -65.54 6.12 3.85
CA VAL A 777 -64.50 7.03 3.39
C VAL A 777 -63.17 6.60 4.03
N GLU A 778 -62.17 6.30 3.21
CA GLU A 778 -60.84 5.91 3.68
C GLU A 778 -60.00 7.15 4.00
N THR A 779 -59.96 8.13 3.08
CA THR A 779 -59.34 9.43 3.32
C THR A 779 -60.20 10.56 2.76
N ASP A 780 -60.27 11.65 3.52
CA ASP A 780 -60.88 12.92 3.10
C ASP A 780 -59.84 14.02 3.28
N ILE A 781 -59.14 14.37 2.19
CA ILE A 781 -58.03 15.33 2.23
C ILE A 781 -58.26 16.42 1.18
N GLY A 782 -58.45 17.66 1.65
CA GLY A 782 -58.61 18.82 0.77
C GLY A 782 -59.83 18.69 -0.15
N SER A 783 -59.61 18.62 -1.46
CA SER A 783 -60.66 18.42 -2.48
C SER A 783 -60.81 16.96 -2.93
N GLU A 784 -60.16 15.99 -2.30
CA GLU A 784 -60.20 14.57 -2.70
C GLU A 784 -60.85 13.68 -1.63
N LEU A 785 -61.74 12.78 -2.06
CA LEU A 785 -62.31 11.69 -1.27
C LEU A 785 -61.82 10.35 -1.82
N SER A 786 -61.27 9.48 -0.97
CA SER A 786 -60.87 8.12 -1.37
C SER A 786 -61.76 7.05 -0.74
N TYR A 787 -62.12 6.05 -1.54
CA TYR A 787 -62.84 4.86 -1.12
C TYR A 787 -62.11 3.60 -1.57
N VAL A 788 -62.15 2.56 -0.74
CA VAL A 788 -61.66 1.23 -1.08
C VAL A 788 -62.82 0.35 -1.54
N LEU A 789 -62.78 -0.07 -2.80
CA LEU A 789 -63.74 -0.98 -3.42
C LEU A 789 -63.18 -2.41 -3.37
N ASN A 790 -63.83 -3.28 -2.61
CA ASN A 790 -63.43 -4.69 -2.51
C ASN A 790 -63.70 -5.44 -3.83
N ASP A 791 -62.73 -6.26 -4.28
CA ASP A 791 -62.82 -7.06 -5.52
C ASP A 791 -64.03 -8.00 -5.57
N LYS A 792 -64.57 -8.39 -4.41
CA LYS A 792 -65.83 -9.17 -4.30
C LYS A 792 -67.02 -8.52 -5.01
N TYR A 793 -67.02 -7.18 -5.12
CA TYR A 793 -68.10 -6.42 -5.75
C TYR A 793 -67.74 -5.95 -7.18
N SER A 794 -66.68 -6.49 -7.78
CA SER A 794 -66.19 -6.12 -9.12
C SER A 794 -67.26 -6.22 -10.21
N SER A 795 -68.20 -7.16 -10.11
CA SER A 795 -69.32 -7.32 -11.04
C SER A 795 -70.28 -6.11 -11.05
N VAL A 796 -70.30 -5.31 -9.98
CA VAL A 796 -71.23 -4.20 -9.77
C VAL A 796 -70.57 -2.84 -10.03
N PHE A 797 -69.24 -2.79 -10.23
CA PHE A 797 -68.50 -1.55 -10.46
C PHE A 797 -69.01 -0.76 -11.67
N ARG A 798 -69.41 -1.46 -12.74
CA ARG A 798 -69.99 -0.80 -13.91
C ARG A 798 -71.25 0.00 -13.57
N SER A 799 -72.11 -0.55 -12.72
CA SER A 799 -73.33 0.13 -12.26
C SER A 799 -73.02 1.28 -11.31
N ILE A 800 -72.03 1.11 -10.43
CA ILE A 800 -71.56 2.17 -9.54
C ILE A 800 -71.04 3.37 -10.34
N PHE A 801 -70.17 3.15 -11.33
CA PHE A 801 -69.59 4.24 -12.12
C PHE A 801 -70.63 4.93 -13.02
N ALA A 802 -71.59 4.19 -13.57
CA ALA A 802 -72.70 4.77 -14.31
C ALA A 802 -73.58 5.66 -13.42
N ASP A 803 -73.92 5.21 -12.20
CA ASP A 803 -74.70 6.01 -11.25
C ASP A 803 -73.93 7.25 -10.77
N ILE A 804 -72.60 7.17 -10.63
CA ILE A 804 -71.77 8.35 -10.29
C ILE A 804 -71.76 9.35 -11.45
N GLU A 805 -71.62 8.90 -12.69
CA GLU A 805 -71.67 9.75 -13.89
C GLU A 805 -73.02 10.44 -14.04
N GLU A 806 -74.12 9.71 -13.90
CA GLU A 806 -75.48 10.25 -14.02
C GLU A 806 -75.81 11.25 -12.90
N ASN A 807 -75.26 11.05 -11.71
CA ASN A 807 -75.49 11.92 -10.55
C ASN A 807 -74.38 12.95 -10.30
N THR A 808 -73.40 13.11 -11.21
CA THR A 808 -72.22 13.97 -11.00
C THR A 808 -72.56 15.42 -10.64
N GLU A 809 -73.54 16.03 -11.34
CA GLU A 809 -73.99 17.40 -11.06
C GLU A 809 -74.70 17.52 -9.70
N SER A 810 -75.52 16.52 -9.35
CA SER A 810 -76.28 16.51 -8.08
C SER A 810 -75.39 16.27 -6.85
N LEU A 811 -74.35 15.44 -7.01
CA LEU A 811 -73.35 15.13 -5.99
C LEU A 811 -72.26 16.22 -5.91
N LYS A 812 -72.23 17.16 -6.88
CA LYS A 812 -71.22 18.22 -7.01
C LYS A 812 -69.81 17.66 -7.03
N ILE A 813 -69.58 16.67 -7.88
CA ILE A 813 -68.28 16.05 -8.11
C ILE A 813 -67.68 16.67 -9.36
N THR A 814 -66.39 17.00 -9.33
CA THR A 814 -65.67 17.56 -10.48
C THR A 814 -65.16 16.46 -11.42
N SER A 815 -64.61 15.39 -10.84
CA SER A 815 -64.15 14.21 -11.57
C SER A 815 -64.00 13.03 -10.63
N TYR A 816 -63.97 11.80 -11.16
CA TYR A 816 -63.62 10.62 -10.40
C TYR A 816 -62.60 9.78 -11.19
N GLY A 817 -61.77 9.02 -10.48
CA GLY A 817 -60.78 8.13 -11.04
C GLY A 817 -60.72 6.84 -10.25
N VAL A 818 -60.53 5.73 -10.95
CA VAL A 818 -60.38 4.40 -10.34
C VAL A 818 -58.95 3.94 -10.58
N SER A 819 -58.23 3.64 -9.52
CA SER A 819 -56.89 3.07 -9.59
C SER A 819 -56.87 1.69 -8.93
N LEU A 820 -55.97 0.84 -9.38
CA LEU A 820 -55.65 -0.40 -8.69
C LEU A 820 -54.74 -0.10 -7.49
N THR A 821 -54.82 -0.95 -6.47
CA THR A 821 -53.87 -0.93 -5.34
C THR A 821 -52.43 -0.86 -5.87
N THR A 822 -51.65 0.11 -5.38
CA THR A 822 -50.24 0.25 -5.77
C THR A 822 -49.37 -0.77 -5.04
N LEU A 823 -48.16 -1.03 -5.55
CA LEU A 823 -47.18 -1.85 -4.81
C LEU A 823 -46.74 -1.20 -3.49
N GLU A 824 -46.84 0.12 -3.37
CA GLU A 824 -46.56 0.85 -2.14
C GLU A 824 -47.52 0.44 -1.02
N GLU A 825 -48.81 0.35 -1.31
CA GLU A 825 -49.84 -0.09 -0.35
C GLU A 825 -49.66 -1.55 0.03
N VAL A 826 -49.35 -2.42 -0.94
CA VAL A 826 -48.99 -3.82 -0.68
C VAL A 826 -47.79 -3.90 0.26
N PHE A 827 -46.75 -3.10 0.01
CA PHE A 827 -45.56 -3.06 0.85
C PHE A 827 -45.86 -2.59 2.28
N LEU A 828 -46.65 -1.51 2.43
CA LEU A 828 -47.06 -1.00 3.74
C LEU A 828 -47.84 -2.04 4.55
N LYS A 829 -48.76 -2.76 3.89
CA LYS A 829 -49.58 -3.79 4.53
C LYS A 829 -48.76 -5.01 4.96
N VAL A 830 -47.87 -5.49 4.10
CA VAL A 830 -46.95 -6.59 4.45
C VAL A 830 -46.01 -6.18 5.60
N GLY A 831 -45.64 -4.89 5.66
CA GLY A 831 -44.90 -4.31 6.78
C GLY A 831 -45.70 -4.25 8.08
N SER A 832 -46.97 -3.80 8.04
CA SER A 832 -47.83 -3.71 9.23
C SER A 832 -48.20 -5.09 9.78
N ASP A 833 -48.50 -6.06 8.91
CA ASP A 833 -48.82 -7.43 9.31
C ASP A 833 -47.62 -8.11 9.97
N SER A 834 -46.40 -7.75 9.56
CA SER A 834 -45.17 -8.25 10.21
C SER A 834 -45.06 -7.77 11.66
N ASN A 835 -45.36 -6.51 11.95
CA ASN A 835 -45.31 -5.95 13.30
C ASN A 835 -46.40 -6.55 14.21
N ALA A 836 -47.56 -6.90 13.66
CA ALA A 836 -48.66 -7.54 14.40
C ALA A 836 -48.34 -8.99 14.80
N ILE A 837 -47.65 -9.75 13.94
CA ILE A 837 -47.23 -11.13 14.22
C ILE A 837 -46.14 -11.16 15.32
N ASP A 838 -45.19 -10.22 15.30
CA ASP A 838 -44.12 -10.13 16.31
C ASP A 838 -44.64 -9.72 17.71
N SER A 839 -45.84 -9.11 17.78
CA SER A 839 -46.49 -8.79 19.06
C SER A 839 -47.31 -9.95 19.65
N GLU A 840 -47.72 -10.93 18.84
CA GLU A 840 -48.37 -12.16 19.32
C GLU A 840 -47.36 -13.24 19.77
N GLU A 841 -46.19 -13.36 19.11
CA GLU A 841 -45.18 -14.35 19.50
C GLU A 841 -44.46 -14.03 20.83
N ASN A 842 -44.43 -12.75 21.26
CA ASN A 842 -43.86 -12.35 22.55
C ASN A 842 -44.84 -12.43 23.74
N GLY A 843 -46.07 -12.92 23.53
CA GLY A 843 -47.13 -12.95 24.55
C GLY A 843 -47.10 -14.11 25.55
N ASN A 844 -46.22 -15.10 25.41
CA ASN A 844 -46.18 -16.29 26.28
C ASN A 844 -44.80 -16.47 26.94
N GLY A 845 -44.58 -15.78 28.06
CA GLY A 845 -43.41 -15.97 28.91
C GLY A 845 -43.47 -15.18 30.23
N LEU A 846 -43.85 -15.90 31.30
CA LEU A 846 -43.69 -15.63 32.74
C LEU A 846 -43.46 -14.19 33.27
N ILE A 847 -44.37 -13.81 34.17
CA ILE A 847 -44.29 -12.72 35.15
C ILE A 847 -43.01 -12.85 36.00
N SER A 848 -42.10 -11.90 35.88
CA SER A 848 -41.18 -11.52 36.97
C SER A 848 -41.04 -10.00 36.99
N SER A 849 -41.49 -9.42 38.10
CA SER A 849 -41.35 -8.02 38.45
C SER A 849 -39.88 -7.63 38.60
N ASP A 850 -39.44 -6.59 37.88
CA ASP A 850 -38.53 -5.60 38.45
C ASP A 850 -38.65 -4.24 37.74
N ARG A 851 -38.66 -3.20 38.58
CA ARG A 851 -38.76 -1.78 38.23
C ARG A 851 -37.37 -1.24 37.91
N SER A 852 -37.20 -0.63 36.73
CA SER A 852 -36.54 0.66 36.47
C SER A 852 -35.96 0.69 35.06
N ASP A 853 -36.53 1.50 34.16
CA ASP A 853 -35.82 2.59 33.47
C ASP A 853 -36.65 3.12 32.29
N ASN A 854 -37.12 4.36 32.44
CA ASN A 854 -37.72 5.18 31.39
C ASN A 854 -36.62 5.71 30.48
N SER A 855 -36.47 5.17 29.27
CA SER A 855 -35.96 5.92 28.11
C SER A 855 -36.15 5.13 26.80
N SER A 856 -37.25 5.38 26.09
CA SER A 856 -37.38 5.17 24.63
C SER A 856 -38.83 5.41 24.18
N LEU A 857 -39.27 6.66 24.31
CA LEU A 857 -40.52 7.14 23.72
C LEU A 857 -40.21 8.49 23.04
N ASP A 858 -39.29 8.46 22.08
CA ASP A 858 -38.97 9.57 21.18
C ASP A 858 -38.30 8.99 19.93
N ASN A 859 -39.09 8.45 18.98
CA ASN A 859 -38.65 8.21 17.60
C ASN A 859 -39.83 7.85 16.66
N LEU A 860 -40.99 8.51 16.83
CA LEU A 860 -42.13 8.32 15.93
C LEU A 860 -42.83 9.63 15.50
N ASN A 861 -42.20 10.79 15.70
CA ASN A 861 -42.69 12.08 15.23
C ASN A 861 -41.75 12.72 14.19
N GLY A 862 -41.38 11.96 13.15
CA GLY A 862 -40.49 12.43 12.08
C GLY A 862 -41.09 12.43 10.66
N PHE A 863 -42.38 12.11 10.50
CA PHE A 863 -42.98 11.88 9.18
C PHE A 863 -43.84 13.02 8.62
N ASP A 864 -43.84 14.21 9.22
CA ASP A 864 -44.70 15.35 8.80
C ASP A 864 -43.95 16.62 8.38
N GLN A 865 -42.72 16.51 7.87
CA GLN A 865 -41.99 17.66 7.32
C GLN A 865 -41.24 17.37 6.02
N PHE A 866 -41.94 16.91 4.97
CA PHE A 866 -41.48 17.09 3.58
C PHE A 866 -42.68 17.21 2.62
N ARG A 867 -43.51 18.25 2.83
CA ARG A 867 -44.49 18.72 1.86
C ARG A 867 -44.44 20.24 1.74
N SER A 868 -43.30 20.78 1.34
CA SER A 868 -43.21 22.14 0.79
C SER A 868 -41.88 22.34 0.07
N ARG A 869 -41.88 22.11 -1.24
CA ARG A 869 -41.27 22.97 -2.28
C ARG A 869 -41.32 22.25 -3.63
N ASP A 870 -41.49 23.07 -4.68
CA ASP A 870 -41.39 22.78 -6.10
C ASP A 870 -42.71 22.46 -6.85
N ASN A 871 -43.61 23.44 -6.83
CA ASN A 871 -44.56 23.66 -7.94
C ASN A 871 -43.88 24.53 -9.02
N CYS A 872 -43.39 23.90 -10.09
CA CYS A 872 -43.03 24.60 -11.32
C CYS A 872 -44.28 24.60 -12.24
N LYS A 873 -44.99 25.74 -12.29
CA LYS A 873 -46.09 25.99 -13.22
C LYS A 873 -45.53 26.22 -14.64
N LEU A 874 -45.97 25.42 -15.61
CA LEU A 874 -45.86 25.70 -17.04
C LEU A 874 -47.21 26.26 -17.51
N THR A 875 -47.23 27.54 -17.86
CA THR A 875 -48.38 28.24 -18.45
C THR A 875 -48.17 28.30 -19.96
N ILE A 876 -49.08 27.69 -20.74
CA ILE A 876 -49.14 27.88 -22.20
C ILE A 876 -50.22 28.93 -22.47
N ASN A 877 -49.81 30.13 -22.86
CA ASN A 877 -50.69 31.14 -23.44
C ASN A 877 -50.69 30.98 -24.96
N GLY A 878 -51.87 30.74 -25.54
CA GLY A 878 -52.10 30.86 -26.97
C GLY A 878 -53.34 31.70 -27.20
N GLN A 879 -53.17 32.91 -27.74
CA GLN A 879 -54.16 33.62 -28.54
C GLN A 879 -53.43 34.64 -29.43
N SER A 880 -53.51 34.41 -30.74
CA SER A 880 -53.37 35.39 -31.82
C SER A 880 -54.77 35.98 -32.13
N PRO A 881 -54.92 37.13 -32.81
CA PRO A 881 -53.95 37.90 -33.59
C PRO A 881 -53.40 39.15 -32.90
#